data_AF-A0A518GEC7-F1
#
_entry.id   AF-A0A518GEC7-F1
#
_cell.length_a   1.000
_cell.length_b   1.000
_cell.length_c   1.000
_cell.angle_alpha   90.00
_cell.angle_beta   90.00
_cell.angle_gamma   90.00
#
_symmetry.space_group_name_H-M   'P 1'
#
loop_
_entity.id
_entity.type
_entity.pdbx_description
1 polymer ?
#
loop_
_entity_poly.entity_id
_entity_poly.type
_entity_poly.pdbx_seq_one_letter_code
_entity_poly.pdbx_strand_id
1 'polypeptide(L)'
;MEKRNLQTDRKSFRGPARSLPPAIGVRRDHPMMRLGILFGRPGLHRRFGTLPWLCLNAILLLLLEVGAMRPASAQRIEAFEGGEPRWTLVDSDCQAQLTEHSISLIMPHGGRTCELAEVACGTGTMVLLAYPVEPALVLDEFQPQMWTRCSSGRLQLGVRVVFPFDEHPVTQGRLTTILWGSLYTETGQWQQLRVEKLQKLLNDEIISLRQRFGSHLKLDGAYIDCLVLNAYTGPGRYRVQMDDLDLRSAIPVSATGMRPPEDWRARWQWRHAVPSAEERFWAGPNRIPLWLQYQGESLPWLRSLGVTGLLLNKLPSEEQLAKLQSADLSAICPPPSHPVEIADNLAPVIQGWLVGAALDGKQADLARQQADRVAALEHKLARPLVGEALEQYWNFSRIADEVIVPVPDPNSAGSEASKQAWLSRKLATVRQRGQGWVSINAGLSPAIDEQYQQALAVVDPELALQAEPVINPLGMRLQAVKAVAAGARGILFRTQKPLAVHSSTERATVAALRWMNNEMNLWGPWLATGQLAANPALDRSDFAAKSWVVSESYLVIAHTSGKDSQYCVPPTQGQALQVSLSTPSVPMQVLRLTEGRMESLKSQRTPAGVTWAVEKPAAVESFVITANSLILNYVRRELEKSAKSNAADQMEVVAFTQGIAANLIQARFGTGGQPVESQPEARRQLQQLELAQRQLTQSAQALQTNQPAGSTVLSLAASENIQSILFDAQQVATSNLSTPQSSPFVVSPATLHVHWQLADASARSTWHAVPLPGGSFSNLSEMLDVGWTQQRRLEEQVDLRVELVPARDDRTGAGLRLAAYQKSTREHSPAEELEGGYEGASLRVRSAGAKIDRGQLVRVSAQARVLRATRGLDSGLLVYDNQAGPSLGQLIQGNVGDVVPVELYRFMVSGDEFRLLSECRGECDIVLENIIFSAITPAHNRRSFVTSPLSMFPDEIVPADASPQP
;
A
#
# COMPACT_ATOMS: atom_id res chain seq x y z
N MET A 1 -24.43 -54.63 -25.81
CA MET A 1 -24.23 -56.00 -26.36
C MET A 1 -22.75 -56.38 -26.19
N GLU A 2 -22.29 -57.52 -26.74
CA GLU A 2 -20.97 -58.13 -26.51
C GLU A 2 -19.74 -57.20 -26.60
N LYS A 3 -18.63 -57.36 -25.86
CA LYS A 3 -17.78 -58.53 -25.46
C LYS A 3 -16.73 -59.00 -26.49
N ARG A 4 -15.45 -58.87 -26.07
CA ARG A 4 -14.27 -59.75 -26.31
C ARG A 4 -13.69 -59.89 -27.74
N ASN A 5 -12.40 -59.52 -27.90
CA ASN A 5 -11.31 -60.51 -27.98
C ASN A 5 -9.90 -59.89 -27.78
N LEU A 6 -8.84 -60.53 -28.29
CA LEU A 6 -7.74 -61.02 -27.43
C LEU A 6 -6.52 -61.56 -28.23
N GLN A 7 -5.44 -61.89 -27.50
CA GLN A 7 -4.19 -62.56 -27.93
C GLN A 7 -3.24 -61.74 -28.83
N THR A 8 -1.89 -61.69 -28.73
CA THR A 8 -0.77 -62.40 -28.02
C THR A 8 -0.08 -63.60 -28.70
N ASP A 9 1.15 -63.41 -29.20
CA ASP A 9 2.42 -64.14 -28.84
C ASP A 9 3.64 -63.45 -29.54
N ARG A 10 4.87 -63.32 -28.98
CA ARG A 10 6.05 -64.25 -28.94
C ARG A 10 6.68 -64.58 -30.33
N LYS A 11 7.98 -64.88 -30.52
CA LYS A 11 9.15 -65.23 -29.64
C LYS A 11 10.46 -65.21 -30.48
N SER A 12 11.65 -64.97 -29.89
CA SER A 12 12.92 -65.70 -30.17
C SER A 12 14.09 -65.27 -29.26
N PHE A 13 15.19 -66.05 -29.21
CA PHE A 13 16.28 -66.00 -28.21
C PHE A 13 17.60 -66.52 -28.82
N ARG A 14 18.79 -66.02 -28.39
CA ARG A 14 20.05 -66.80 -28.14
C ARG A 14 21.28 -65.93 -27.76
N GLY A 15 22.16 -66.47 -26.90
CA GLY A 15 23.56 -66.06 -26.66
C GLY A 15 24.56 -67.09 -27.27
N PRO A 16 25.82 -67.29 -26.80
CA PRO A 16 26.31 -67.06 -25.41
C PRO A 16 27.81 -66.64 -25.13
N ALA A 17 28.02 -66.08 -23.92
CA ALA A 17 29.12 -66.22 -22.92
C ALA A 17 30.64 -66.45 -23.22
N ARG A 18 31.51 -65.66 -22.53
CA ARG A 18 32.70 -66.04 -21.67
C ARG A 18 33.47 -64.76 -21.20
N SER A 19 33.62 -64.41 -19.90
CA SER A 19 34.51 -64.90 -18.79
C SER A 19 35.95 -64.30 -18.81
N LEU A 20 36.62 -63.76 -17.77
CA LEU A 20 36.48 -63.67 -16.27
C LEU A 20 37.29 -62.44 -15.68
N PRO A 21 37.20 -62.09 -14.36
CA PRO A 21 37.85 -60.93 -13.69
C PRO A 21 39.01 -61.33 -12.71
N PRO A 22 39.52 -60.44 -11.80
CA PRO A 22 38.96 -60.26 -10.41
C PRO A 22 39.01 -58.80 -9.84
N ALA A 23 38.01 -58.32 -9.05
CA ALA A 23 37.90 -58.25 -7.55
C ALA A 23 38.83 -57.19 -6.86
N ILE A 24 38.56 -56.48 -5.75
CA ILE A 24 37.60 -56.44 -4.60
C ILE A 24 37.24 -54.91 -4.37
N GLY A 25 36.31 -54.30 -3.59
CA GLY A 25 35.48 -54.56 -2.38
C GLY A 25 36.04 -53.76 -1.15
N VAL A 26 35.31 -53.28 -0.11
CA VAL A 26 33.89 -53.36 0.35
C VAL A 26 33.49 -52.02 1.09
N ARG A 27 32.26 -51.93 1.65
CA ARG A 27 31.52 -50.79 2.25
C ARG A 27 31.96 -50.18 3.63
N ARG A 28 31.58 -48.89 3.83
CA ARG A 28 30.82 -48.24 4.96
C ARG A 28 31.44 -47.68 6.28
N ASP A 29 30.76 -46.61 6.71
CA ASP A 29 30.48 -46.05 8.07
C ASP A 29 31.55 -45.26 8.88
N HIS A 30 31.07 -44.51 9.88
CA HIS A 30 31.74 -43.43 10.64
C HIS A 30 32.90 -43.87 11.56
N PRO A 31 33.76 -42.92 12.01
CA PRO A 31 33.85 -42.71 13.46
C PRO A 31 34.05 -41.23 13.92
N MET A 32 34.07 -41.04 15.25
CA MET A 32 34.44 -39.79 15.94
C MET A 32 35.94 -39.70 16.30
N MET A 33 36.38 -38.46 16.63
CA MET A 33 37.32 -38.10 17.72
C MET A 33 38.85 -38.33 17.63
N ARG A 34 39.56 -37.34 18.23
CA ARG A 34 40.85 -37.34 18.96
C ARG A 34 42.22 -37.23 18.24
N LEU A 35 42.84 -36.07 18.51
CA LEU A 35 44.23 -35.80 18.96
C LEU A 35 45.48 -36.18 18.11
N GLY A 36 46.45 -35.26 18.11
CA GLY A 36 47.79 -35.36 17.50
C GLY A 36 47.99 -34.25 16.45
N ILE A 37 48.57 -33.07 16.71
CA ILE A 37 49.87 -32.72 17.32
C ILE A 37 51.07 -33.33 16.56
N LEU A 38 51.67 -32.58 15.62
CA LEU A 38 53.12 -32.33 15.59
C LEU A 38 53.54 -31.18 14.64
N PHE A 39 54.08 -30.11 15.26
CA PHE A 39 55.12 -29.17 14.81
C PHE A 39 55.24 -28.67 13.35
N GLY A 40 55.14 -27.34 13.20
CA GLY A 40 55.65 -26.56 12.05
C GLY A 40 55.89 -25.09 12.43
N ARG A 41 57.15 -24.70 12.68
CA ARG A 41 57.63 -23.36 13.08
C ARG A 41 58.92 -23.04 12.31
N PRO A 42 59.46 -21.80 12.27
CA PRO A 42 59.02 -20.58 12.96
C PRO A 42 58.94 -19.29 12.11
N GLY A 43 58.41 -18.22 12.69
CA GLY A 43 58.68 -16.83 12.33
C GLY A 43 58.75 -15.96 13.59
N LEU A 44 59.77 -15.11 13.73
CA LEU A 44 59.89 -14.11 14.81
C LEU A 44 59.17 -12.81 14.33
N HIS A 45 58.64 -11.92 15.19
CA HIS A 45 59.29 -11.31 16.35
C HIS A 45 58.38 -10.98 17.55
N ARG A 46 59.06 -10.72 18.67
CA ARG A 46 58.71 -10.09 19.97
C ARG A 46 57.80 -8.82 19.86
N ARG A 47 57.05 -8.35 20.87
CA ARG A 47 56.95 -8.70 22.33
C ARG A 47 55.70 -8.09 23.04
N PHE A 48 55.35 -8.66 24.20
CA PHE A 48 54.63 -8.08 25.36
C PHE A 48 53.23 -7.40 25.22
N GLY A 49 52.20 -8.08 25.76
CA GLY A 49 51.76 -7.77 27.14
C GLY A 49 50.41 -7.08 27.38
N THR A 50 49.30 -7.84 27.48
CA THR A 50 48.00 -7.33 28.03
C THR A 50 47.07 -8.43 28.61
N LEU A 51 47.63 -9.50 29.19
CA LEU A 51 46.81 -10.66 29.61
C LEU A 51 45.90 -10.53 30.87
N PRO A 52 46.01 -9.56 31.81
CA PRO A 52 45.12 -9.55 32.98
C PRO A 52 43.70 -9.03 32.68
N TRP A 53 43.52 -8.25 31.62
CA TRP A 53 42.25 -7.59 31.30
C TRP A 53 41.17 -8.56 30.80
N LEU A 54 41.55 -9.59 30.04
CA LEU A 54 40.61 -10.59 29.51
C LEU A 54 39.99 -11.44 30.63
N CYS A 55 40.78 -11.84 31.64
CA CYS A 55 40.26 -12.57 32.80
C CYS A 55 39.33 -11.69 33.65
N LEU A 56 39.66 -10.41 33.84
CA LEU A 56 38.81 -9.48 34.59
C LEU A 56 37.46 -9.25 33.89
N ASN A 57 37.47 -9.02 32.57
CA ASN A 57 36.23 -8.83 31.81
C ASN A 57 35.41 -10.13 31.70
N ALA A 58 36.04 -11.31 31.62
CA ALA A 58 35.33 -12.58 31.66
C ALA A 58 34.61 -12.80 33.01
N ILE A 59 35.27 -12.48 34.13
CA ILE A 59 34.66 -12.53 35.47
C ILE A 59 33.56 -11.48 35.63
N LEU A 60 33.76 -10.26 35.10
CA LEU A 60 32.76 -9.20 35.15
C LEU A 60 31.51 -9.55 34.31
N LEU A 61 31.69 -10.16 33.14
CA LEU A 61 30.59 -10.68 32.32
C LEU A 61 29.85 -11.82 33.03
N LEU A 62 30.56 -12.76 33.65
CA LEU A 62 29.92 -13.84 34.42
C LEU A 62 29.11 -13.29 35.61
N LEU A 63 29.62 -12.26 36.29
CA LEU A 63 28.92 -11.58 37.39
C LEU A 63 27.73 -10.74 36.88
N LEU A 64 27.80 -10.18 35.68
CA LEU A 64 26.68 -9.50 35.01
C LEU A 64 25.59 -10.46 34.54
N GLU A 65 25.94 -11.64 34.02
CA GLU A 65 24.97 -12.68 33.66
C GLU A 65 24.29 -13.28 34.90
N VAL A 66 25.05 -13.54 35.98
CA VAL A 66 24.47 -13.94 37.28
C VAL A 66 23.62 -12.82 37.89
N GLY A 67 23.97 -11.54 37.67
CA GLY A 67 23.13 -10.40 38.03
C GLY A 67 21.88 -10.21 37.14
N ALA A 68 21.87 -10.78 35.94
CA ALA A 68 20.75 -10.75 35.00
C ALA A 68 19.80 -11.96 35.16
N MET A 69 20.21 -13.01 35.88
CA MET A 69 19.31 -14.07 36.33
C MET A 69 18.29 -13.49 37.33
N ARG A 70 17.14 -13.04 36.82
CA ARG A 70 15.92 -12.93 37.62
C ARG A 70 15.68 -14.31 38.25
N PRO A 71 15.63 -14.46 39.59
CA PRO A 71 15.34 -15.74 40.19
C PRO A 71 13.94 -16.18 39.76
N ALA A 72 13.82 -17.40 39.25
CA ALA A 72 12.53 -18.06 39.13
C ALA A 72 11.89 -18.04 40.53
N SER A 73 10.76 -17.37 40.70
CA SER A 73 10.29 -16.95 42.02
C SER A 73 9.77 -18.14 42.80
N ALA A 74 10.65 -18.75 43.60
CA ALA A 74 10.30 -19.85 44.48
C ALA A 74 9.34 -19.37 45.57
N GLN A 75 8.04 -19.59 45.34
CA GLN A 75 7.05 -19.86 46.38
C GLN A 75 7.00 -18.81 47.50
N ARG A 76 6.49 -17.62 47.15
CA ARG A 76 6.41 -16.43 48.00
C ARG A 76 5.39 -16.58 49.14
N ILE A 77 5.81 -16.26 50.35
CA ILE A 77 4.93 -15.81 51.44
C ILE A 77 4.80 -14.28 51.32
N GLU A 78 3.59 -13.76 51.52
CA GLU A 78 3.27 -12.35 51.50
C GLU A 78 2.82 -11.89 52.89
N ALA A 79 3.71 -11.21 53.61
CA ALA A 79 3.45 -10.64 54.93
C ALA A 79 2.92 -9.18 54.88
N PHE A 80 2.44 -8.74 53.71
CA PHE A 80 1.84 -7.41 53.46
C PHE A 80 2.67 -6.18 53.93
N GLU A 81 3.98 -6.35 54.12
CA GLU A 81 4.87 -5.32 54.68
C GLU A 81 5.10 -4.14 53.71
N GLY A 82 4.27 -3.12 53.87
CA GLY A 82 4.37 -1.84 53.16
C GLY A 82 3.97 -1.86 51.69
N GLY A 83 4.03 -0.67 51.08
CA GLY A 83 3.55 -0.41 49.72
C GLY A 83 2.06 -0.10 49.69
N GLU A 84 1.45 -0.30 48.52
CA GLU A 84 0.01 -0.12 48.32
C GLU A 84 -0.77 -1.42 48.66
N PRO A 85 -2.05 -1.30 49.10
CA PRO A 85 -2.95 -2.45 49.28
C PRO A 85 -3.14 -3.26 48.00
N ARG A 86 -3.44 -4.55 48.12
CA ARG A 86 -3.34 -5.53 47.02
C ARG A 86 -4.55 -6.43 46.85
N TRP A 87 -5.42 -6.53 47.85
CA TRP A 87 -6.77 -7.07 47.68
C TRP A 87 -7.66 -6.02 47.00
N THR A 88 -8.48 -6.44 46.04
CA THR A 88 -9.33 -5.52 45.27
C THR A 88 -10.79 -5.92 45.42
N LEU A 89 -11.68 -4.96 45.71
CA LEU A 89 -13.13 -5.20 45.66
C LEU A 89 -13.57 -5.33 44.21
N VAL A 90 -14.11 -6.49 43.83
CA VAL A 90 -14.37 -6.85 42.43
C VAL A 90 -15.79 -7.30 42.12
N ASP A 91 -16.57 -7.71 43.13
CA ASP A 91 -18.00 -8.01 42.97
C ASP A 91 -18.75 -7.83 44.30
N SER A 92 -20.03 -7.47 44.24
CA SER A 92 -20.95 -7.55 45.37
C SER A 92 -22.41 -7.50 44.92
N ASP A 93 -23.31 -8.18 45.64
CA ASP A 93 -24.76 -8.05 45.47
C ASP A 93 -25.36 -6.98 46.40
N CYS A 94 -24.64 -6.63 47.48
CA CYS A 94 -25.06 -5.73 48.54
C CYS A 94 -24.58 -4.26 48.40
N GLN A 95 -24.21 -3.82 47.20
CA GLN A 95 -23.65 -2.47 46.92
C GLN A 95 -22.46 -2.10 47.82
N ALA A 96 -21.49 -3.02 47.96
CA ALA A 96 -20.38 -2.82 48.87
C ALA A 96 -19.41 -1.71 48.40
N GLN A 97 -18.81 -1.03 49.38
CA GLN A 97 -17.76 -0.04 49.19
C GLN A 97 -16.66 -0.25 50.24
N LEU A 98 -15.41 0.04 49.88
CA LEU A 98 -14.31 0.12 50.84
C LEU A 98 -14.23 1.56 51.38
N THR A 99 -14.54 1.77 52.65
CA THR A 99 -14.50 3.09 53.31
C THR A 99 -13.12 3.42 53.89
N GLU A 100 -12.32 2.41 54.19
CA GLU A 100 -10.89 2.50 54.49
C GLU A 100 -10.21 1.30 53.80
N HIS A 101 -9.09 1.52 53.12
CA HIS A 101 -8.29 0.44 52.53
C HIS A 101 -6.81 0.83 52.60
N SER A 102 -6.03 0.13 53.41
CA SER A 102 -4.68 0.55 53.79
C SER A 102 -3.79 -0.61 54.20
N ILE A 103 -2.47 -0.46 54.04
CA ILE A 103 -1.49 -1.26 54.77
C ILE A 103 -1.34 -0.64 56.16
N SER A 104 -1.68 -1.39 57.20
CA SER A 104 -2.02 -0.85 58.52
C SER A 104 -1.18 -1.44 59.65
N LEU A 105 -0.75 -0.58 60.58
CA LEU A 105 -0.06 -0.93 61.82
C LEU A 105 -1.01 -1.48 62.91
N ILE A 106 -2.32 -1.55 62.65
CA ILE A 106 -3.34 -1.89 63.64
C ILE A 106 -3.38 -3.41 63.85
N MET A 107 -2.77 -3.89 64.94
CA MET A 107 -2.88 -5.29 65.39
C MET A 107 -2.60 -6.36 64.31
N PRO A 108 -1.47 -6.30 63.57
CA PRO A 108 -1.11 -7.34 62.60
C PRO A 108 -0.95 -8.72 63.27
N HIS A 109 -0.93 -9.76 62.45
CA HIS A 109 -0.58 -11.12 62.86
C HIS A 109 0.93 -11.33 62.77
N GLY A 110 1.50 -11.01 61.62
CA GLY A 110 2.93 -11.10 61.32
C GLY A 110 3.64 -9.75 61.36
N GLY A 111 4.97 -9.78 61.44
CA GLY A 111 5.82 -8.62 61.16
C GLY A 111 5.43 -7.31 61.87
N ARG A 112 5.10 -6.28 61.09
CA ARG A 112 4.77 -4.91 61.54
C ARG A 112 3.47 -4.37 60.97
N THR A 113 3.00 -4.84 59.82
CA THR A 113 1.79 -4.34 59.15
C THR A 113 0.96 -5.47 58.52
N CYS A 114 -0.35 -5.24 58.40
CA CYS A 114 -1.30 -6.13 57.72
C CYS A 114 -2.17 -5.32 56.75
N GLU A 115 -2.83 -5.96 55.78
CA GLU A 115 -3.77 -5.26 54.90
C GLU A 115 -5.15 -5.14 55.59
N LEU A 116 -5.64 -3.92 55.70
CA LEU A 116 -6.90 -3.55 56.35
C LEU A 116 -7.90 -3.06 55.29
N ALA A 117 -9.10 -3.63 55.30
CA ALA A 117 -10.25 -3.17 54.54
C ALA A 117 -11.46 -2.94 55.47
N GLU A 118 -11.95 -1.70 55.56
CA GLU A 118 -13.27 -1.40 56.14
C GLU A 118 -14.32 -1.51 55.04
N VAL A 119 -15.22 -2.49 55.17
CA VAL A 119 -16.32 -2.74 54.23
C VAL A 119 -17.57 -2.06 54.75
N ALA A 120 -18.21 -1.25 53.90
CA ALA A 120 -19.56 -0.75 54.10
C ALA A 120 -20.49 -1.40 53.06
N CYS A 121 -21.57 -2.05 53.51
CA CYS A 121 -22.50 -2.73 52.59
C CYS A 121 -23.94 -2.82 53.12
N GLY A 122 -24.89 -2.99 52.20
CA GLY A 122 -26.30 -3.26 52.49
C GLY A 122 -26.61 -4.75 52.68
N THR A 123 -27.86 -5.13 52.49
CA THR A 123 -28.29 -6.54 52.56
C THR A 123 -27.97 -7.27 51.26
N GLY A 124 -27.29 -8.42 51.35
CA GLY A 124 -27.05 -9.35 50.25
C GLY A 124 -26.44 -10.66 50.75
N THR A 125 -25.48 -11.20 50.00
CA THR A 125 -24.83 -12.50 50.24
C THR A 125 -23.32 -12.50 49.96
N MET A 126 -22.79 -11.55 49.18
CA MET A 126 -21.37 -11.56 48.77
C MET A 126 -20.73 -10.17 48.70
N VAL A 127 -19.47 -10.11 49.16
CA VAL A 127 -18.52 -9.01 48.94
C VAL A 127 -17.21 -9.66 48.54
N LEU A 128 -16.88 -9.68 47.25
CA LEU A 128 -15.73 -10.41 46.75
C LEU A 128 -14.52 -9.49 46.70
N LEU A 129 -13.56 -9.73 47.60
CA LEU A 129 -12.21 -9.20 47.50
C LEU A 129 -11.35 -10.22 46.75
N ALA A 130 -10.51 -9.79 45.81
CA ALA A 130 -9.63 -10.68 45.04
C ALA A 130 -8.16 -10.25 45.09
N TYR A 131 -7.27 -11.25 45.18
CA TYR A 131 -5.82 -11.09 45.14
C TYR A 131 -5.24 -11.87 43.94
N PRO A 132 -4.75 -11.20 42.89
CA PRO A 132 -4.21 -11.87 41.70
C PRO A 132 -2.96 -12.70 42.00
N VAL A 133 -2.89 -13.92 41.45
CA VAL A 133 -1.73 -14.84 41.57
C VAL A 133 -1.25 -15.25 40.18
N GLU A 134 0.02 -15.68 40.07
CA GLU A 134 0.54 -16.17 38.80
C GLU A 134 -0.27 -17.42 38.37
N PRO A 135 -0.74 -17.49 37.11
CA PRO A 135 -1.57 -18.59 36.64
C PRO A 135 -0.98 -19.97 36.99
N ALA A 136 -1.66 -20.72 37.84
CA ALA A 136 -1.15 -21.94 38.48
C ALA A 136 -2.06 -23.16 38.26
N LEU A 137 -1.48 -24.36 38.28
CA LEU A 137 -2.21 -25.62 38.13
C LEU A 137 -3.12 -25.91 39.34
N VAL A 138 -4.28 -26.53 39.08
CA VAL A 138 -5.19 -26.99 40.13
C VAL A 138 -4.70 -28.33 40.71
N LEU A 139 -3.97 -28.26 41.82
CA LEU A 139 -3.27 -29.38 42.44
C LEU A 139 -3.55 -29.43 43.95
N ASP A 140 -3.67 -30.63 44.53
CA ASP A 140 -3.96 -30.79 45.96
C ASP A 140 -2.76 -30.43 46.86
N GLU A 141 -1.56 -30.36 46.28
CA GLU A 141 -0.35 -29.83 46.88
C GLU A 141 -0.38 -28.31 47.07
N PHE A 142 -1.12 -27.57 46.22
CA PHE A 142 -1.26 -26.12 46.33
C PHE A 142 -2.37 -25.78 47.33
N GLN A 143 -1.97 -25.39 48.56
CA GLN A 143 -2.89 -25.14 49.66
C GLN A 143 -2.78 -23.68 50.12
N PRO A 144 -3.31 -22.72 49.33
CA PRO A 144 -3.20 -21.30 49.66
C PRO A 144 -3.93 -21.01 50.97
N GLN A 145 -3.22 -20.37 51.89
CA GLN A 145 -3.70 -20.09 53.24
C GLN A 145 -3.30 -18.69 53.69
N MET A 146 -4.18 -18.02 54.44
CA MET A 146 -4.02 -16.62 54.84
C MET A 146 -4.58 -16.44 56.25
N TRP A 147 -3.91 -15.63 57.06
CA TRP A 147 -4.45 -15.21 58.35
C TRP A 147 -5.48 -14.10 58.14
N THR A 148 -6.64 -14.25 58.77
CA THR A 148 -7.74 -13.28 58.66
C THR A 148 -8.33 -12.96 60.02
N ARG A 149 -8.85 -11.74 60.15
CA ARG A 149 -9.51 -11.28 61.37
C ARG A 149 -10.62 -10.28 61.05
N CYS A 150 -11.77 -10.45 61.69
CA CYS A 150 -12.89 -9.53 61.60
C CYS A 150 -13.71 -9.57 62.90
N SER A 151 -14.37 -8.46 63.24
CA SER A 151 -15.34 -8.40 64.34
C SER A 151 -16.62 -9.21 64.10
N SER A 152 -16.75 -9.90 62.97
CA SER A 152 -17.94 -10.67 62.59
C SER A 152 -17.55 -11.90 61.77
N GLY A 153 -18.36 -12.96 61.86
CA GLY A 153 -18.08 -14.25 61.23
C GLY A 153 -18.48 -14.30 59.75
N ARG A 154 -18.35 -15.49 59.15
CA ARG A 154 -18.79 -15.85 57.78
C ARG A 154 -17.88 -15.42 56.62
N LEU A 155 -16.70 -14.84 56.88
CA LEU A 155 -15.71 -14.68 55.80
C LEU A 155 -15.35 -16.06 55.22
N GLN A 156 -15.07 -16.16 53.92
CA GLN A 156 -14.63 -17.43 53.32
C GLN A 156 -13.53 -17.20 52.30
N LEU A 157 -12.42 -17.93 52.43
CA LEU A 157 -11.34 -17.93 51.43
C LEU A 157 -11.64 -18.97 50.35
N GLY A 158 -11.33 -18.65 49.10
CA GLY A 158 -11.43 -19.53 47.94
C GLY A 158 -10.38 -19.19 46.88
N VAL A 159 -10.30 -20.01 45.84
CA VAL A 159 -9.51 -19.73 44.62
C VAL A 159 -10.44 -19.61 43.42
N ARG A 160 -10.16 -18.67 42.52
CA ARG A 160 -10.84 -18.64 41.22
C ARG A 160 -10.16 -19.58 40.25
N VAL A 161 -10.94 -20.44 39.62
CA VAL A 161 -10.52 -21.29 38.50
C VAL A 161 -11.08 -20.73 37.19
N VAL A 162 -10.24 -20.72 36.16
CA VAL A 162 -10.57 -20.31 34.79
C VAL A 162 -10.51 -21.54 33.88
N PHE A 163 -11.52 -21.70 33.02
CA PHE A 163 -11.55 -22.72 31.97
C PHE A 163 -11.16 -22.06 30.63
N PRO A 164 -10.00 -22.39 30.03
CA PRO A 164 -9.45 -21.64 28.90
C PRO A 164 -10.14 -21.89 27.56
N PHE A 165 -10.95 -22.94 27.43
CA PHE A 165 -11.48 -23.42 26.14
C PHE A 165 -13.00 -23.24 25.94
N ASP A 166 -13.68 -22.55 26.87
CA ASP A 166 -15.11 -22.28 26.77
C ASP A 166 -15.54 -20.95 27.41
N GLU A 167 -16.70 -20.45 26.96
CA GLU A 167 -17.30 -19.19 27.42
C GLU A 167 -18.56 -19.47 28.27
N HIS A 168 -18.85 -18.59 29.23
CA HIS A 168 -19.99 -18.72 30.12
C HIS A 168 -21.29 -18.41 29.35
N PRO A 169 -22.21 -19.38 29.15
CA PRO A 169 -23.28 -19.26 28.13
C PRO A 169 -24.15 -18.01 28.24
N VAL A 170 -24.45 -17.55 29.47
CA VAL A 170 -25.33 -16.39 29.71
C VAL A 170 -24.61 -15.05 29.51
N THR A 171 -23.30 -14.98 29.74
CA THR A 171 -22.56 -13.69 29.81
C THR A 171 -21.57 -13.50 28.67
N GLN A 172 -21.27 -14.54 27.89
CA GLN A 172 -20.34 -14.53 26.75
C GLN A 172 -18.92 -14.03 27.11
N GLY A 173 -18.56 -14.11 28.40
CA GLY A 173 -17.19 -13.94 28.90
C GLY A 173 -16.55 -15.30 29.21
N ARG A 174 -15.27 -15.33 29.61
CA ARG A 174 -14.60 -16.59 30.00
C ARG A 174 -15.38 -17.34 31.09
N LEU A 175 -15.49 -18.66 30.93
CA LEU A 175 -16.07 -19.50 31.98
C LEU A 175 -15.12 -19.60 33.18
N THR A 176 -15.62 -19.24 34.36
CA THR A 176 -14.88 -19.29 35.63
C THR A 176 -15.78 -19.81 36.75
N THR A 177 -15.15 -20.28 37.84
CA THR A 177 -15.83 -20.62 39.10
C THR A 177 -14.91 -20.35 40.29
N ILE A 178 -15.44 -20.40 41.52
CA ILE A 178 -14.67 -20.20 42.75
C ILE A 178 -14.74 -21.47 43.59
N LEU A 179 -13.59 -22.08 43.86
CA LEU A 179 -13.47 -23.23 44.76
C LEU A 179 -13.28 -22.71 46.18
N TRP A 180 -14.33 -22.79 46.99
CA TRP A 180 -14.35 -22.27 48.35
C TRP A 180 -13.74 -23.24 49.36
N GLY A 181 -12.91 -22.71 50.26
CA GLY A 181 -12.28 -23.41 51.36
C GLY A 181 -12.93 -23.10 52.72
N SER A 182 -12.11 -23.00 53.76
CA SER A 182 -12.56 -22.83 55.15
C SER A 182 -13.28 -21.51 55.42
N LEU A 183 -14.26 -21.57 56.34
CA LEU A 183 -15.01 -20.42 56.84
C LEU A 183 -14.36 -19.78 58.09
N TYR A 184 -14.46 -18.46 58.23
CA TYR A 184 -14.10 -17.71 59.42
C TYR A 184 -15.21 -17.79 60.48
N THR A 185 -14.85 -18.31 61.65
CA THR A 185 -15.74 -18.59 62.78
C THR A 185 -15.27 -17.96 64.10
N GLU A 186 -13.97 -17.73 64.27
CA GLU A 186 -13.37 -17.22 65.52
C GLU A 186 -13.41 -15.69 65.58
N THR A 187 -14.62 -15.12 65.66
CA THR A 187 -14.87 -13.67 65.59
C THR A 187 -14.01 -12.85 66.56
N GLY A 188 -13.28 -11.88 66.03
CA GLY A 188 -12.40 -10.99 66.77
C GLY A 188 -10.97 -11.51 66.97
N GLN A 189 -10.70 -12.78 66.65
CA GLN A 189 -9.37 -13.40 66.69
C GLN A 189 -8.76 -13.52 65.29
N TRP A 190 -7.44 -13.71 65.24
CA TRP A 190 -6.76 -14.12 64.02
C TRP A 190 -6.99 -15.62 63.80
N GLN A 191 -7.63 -15.98 62.68
CA GLN A 191 -7.86 -17.37 62.26
C GLN A 191 -7.26 -17.58 60.87
N GLN A 192 -6.50 -18.66 60.70
CA GLN A 192 -5.98 -19.04 59.39
C GLN A 192 -7.09 -19.67 58.54
N LEU A 193 -7.39 -19.04 57.41
CA LEU A 193 -8.23 -19.65 56.37
C LEU A 193 -7.34 -20.34 55.34
N ARG A 194 -7.82 -21.44 54.76
CA ARG A 194 -7.12 -22.22 53.74
C ARG A 194 -8.08 -22.82 52.71
N VAL A 195 -7.58 -23.04 51.51
CA VAL A 195 -8.24 -23.87 50.50
C VAL A 195 -7.45 -25.16 50.34
N GLU A 196 -8.13 -26.29 50.37
CA GLU A 196 -7.54 -27.64 50.36
C GLU A 196 -8.39 -28.57 49.48
N LYS A 197 -7.82 -29.70 49.05
CA LYS A 197 -8.50 -30.71 48.21
C LYS A 197 -9.04 -30.10 46.89
N LEU A 198 -8.27 -29.20 46.29
CA LEU A 198 -8.61 -28.43 45.09
C LEU A 198 -9.04 -29.29 43.91
N GLN A 199 -8.40 -30.44 43.67
CA GLN A 199 -8.80 -31.36 42.60
C GLN A 199 -10.17 -31.97 42.87
N LYS A 200 -10.50 -32.28 44.14
CA LYS A 200 -11.84 -32.75 44.49
C LYS A 200 -12.89 -31.64 44.29
N LEU A 201 -12.63 -30.45 44.83
CA LEU A 201 -13.52 -29.30 44.68
C LEU A 201 -13.76 -28.96 43.19
N LEU A 202 -12.71 -29.03 42.36
CA LEU A 202 -12.82 -28.85 40.92
C LEU A 202 -13.69 -29.92 40.26
N ASN A 203 -13.49 -31.20 40.59
CA ASN A 203 -14.29 -32.30 40.02
C ASN A 203 -15.78 -32.20 40.41
N ASP A 204 -16.06 -31.92 41.68
CA ASP A 204 -17.43 -31.71 42.19
C ASP A 204 -18.09 -30.52 41.46
N GLU A 205 -17.36 -29.42 41.23
CA GLU A 205 -17.87 -28.23 40.52
C GLU A 205 -17.95 -28.40 38.99
N ILE A 206 -17.09 -29.22 38.36
CA ILE A 206 -17.19 -29.60 36.93
C ILE A 206 -18.49 -30.36 36.65
N ILE A 207 -18.92 -31.24 37.57
CA ILE A 207 -20.21 -31.94 37.49
C ILE A 207 -21.36 -30.91 37.59
N SER A 208 -21.28 -30.01 38.57
CA SER A 208 -22.23 -28.91 38.79
C SER A 208 -22.33 -27.94 37.60
N LEU A 209 -21.23 -27.61 36.93
CA LEU A 209 -21.22 -26.80 35.70
C LEU A 209 -21.90 -27.52 34.54
N ARG A 210 -21.57 -28.81 34.31
CA ARG A 210 -22.20 -29.62 33.25
C ARG A 210 -23.69 -29.86 33.48
N GLN A 211 -24.15 -29.90 34.73
CA GLN A 211 -25.57 -29.95 35.06
C GLN A 211 -26.30 -28.62 34.80
N ARG A 212 -25.67 -27.48 35.11
CA ARG A 212 -26.27 -26.14 34.91
C ARG A 212 -26.29 -25.69 33.45
N PHE A 213 -25.26 -26.03 32.68
CA PHE A 213 -25.01 -25.45 31.35
C PHE A 213 -24.92 -26.48 30.21
N GLY A 214 -24.90 -27.77 30.53
CA GLY A 214 -24.88 -28.87 29.55
C GLY A 214 -23.53 -29.58 29.44
N SER A 215 -23.58 -30.80 28.90
CA SER A 215 -22.42 -31.70 28.80
C SER A 215 -21.39 -31.32 27.71
N HIS A 216 -21.69 -30.33 26.87
CA HIS A 216 -20.83 -29.91 25.76
C HIS A 216 -19.60 -29.10 26.20
N LEU A 217 -19.54 -28.65 27.47
CA LEU A 217 -18.47 -27.80 27.98
C LEU A 217 -17.10 -28.51 28.06
N LYS A 218 -16.11 -27.86 27.46
CA LYS A 218 -14.67 -28.17 27.45
C LYS A 218 -14.00 -27.59 28.68
N LEU A 219 -14.07 -28.33 29.78
CA LEU A 219 -13.58 -27.93 31.10
C LEU A 219 -12.11 -28.36 31.34
N ASP A 220 -11.40 -28.73 30.28
CA ASP A 220 -9.99 -29.16 30.30
C ASP A 220 -9.04 -27.97 30.43
N GLY A 221 -7.81 -28.20 30.92
CA GLY A 221 -6.79 -27.16 31.06
C GLY A 221 -7.08 -26.12 32.15
N ALA A 222 -7.99 -26.41 33.07
CA ALA A 222 -8.37 -25.52 34.17
C ALA A 222 -7.16 -25.06 35.02
N TYR A 223 -7.13 -23.77 35.36
CA TYR A 223 -6.03 -23.15 36.13
C TYR A 223 -6.54 -22.06 37.09
N ILE A 224 -5.78 -21.76 38.14
CA ILE A 224 -6.08 -20.71 39.13
C ILE A 224 -5.39 -19.41 38.76
N ASP A 225 -6.09 -18.27 38.87
CA ASP A 225 -5.54 -16.94 38.54
C ASP A 225 -5.73 -15.85 39.62
N CYS A 226 -6.57 -16.09 40.63
CA CYS A 226 -6.60 -15.28 41.85
C CYS A 226 -7.07 -16.09 43.07
N LEU A 227 -6.74 -15.58 44.26
CA LEU A 227 -7.50 -15.89 45.46
C LEU A 227 -8.74 -14.99 45.52
N VAL A 228 -9.77 -15.44 46.22
CA VAL A 228 -10.98 -14.69 46.50
C VAL A 228 -11.33 -14.82 47.98
N LEU A 229 -11.57 -13.71 48.67
CA LEU A 229 -12.13 -13.66 50.00
C LEU A 229 -13.56 -13.14 49.88
N ASN A 230 -14.57 -13.97 50.16
CA ASN A 230 -15.90 -13.43 50.43
C ASN A 230 -15.85 -12.75 51.79
N ALA A 231 -15.91 -11.43 51.78
CA ALA A 231 -15.84 -10.55 52.93
C ALA A 231 -17.22 -10.20 53.50
N TYR A 232 -18.33 -10.79 53.02
CA TYR A 232 -19.67 -10.45 53.51
C TYR A 232 -19.96 -11.08 54.88
N THR A 233 -20.13 -10.24 55.91
CA THR A 233 -20.54 -10.69 57.26
C THR A 233 -21.99 -10.34 57.60
N GLY A 234 -22.57 -9.36 56.92
CA GLY A 234 -23.92 -8.82 57.12
C GLY A 234 -24.00 -7.32 56.75
N PRO A 235 -25.21 -6.73 56.70
CA PRO A 235 -25.36 -5.29 56.41
C PRO A 235 -24.75 -4.43 57.53
N GLY A 236 -24.05 -3.35 57.16
CA GLY A 236 -23.47 -2.39 58.10
C GLY A 236 -22.05 -1.95 57.69
N ARG A 237 -21.21 -1.68 58.69
CA ARG A 237 -19.77 -1.43 58.53
C ARG A 237 -18.95 -2.31 59.46
N TYR A 238 -17.88 -2.88 58.94
CA TYR A 238 -16.96 -3.75 59.70
C TYR A 238 -15.58 -3.77 59.05
N ARG A 239 -14.57 -4.18 59.81
CA ARG A 239 -13.17 -4.23 59.38
C ARG A 239 -12.72 -5.67 59.18
N VAL A 240 -12.10 -5.94 58.04
CA VAL A 240 -11.45 -7.19 57.68
C VAL A 240 -9.95 -6.93 57.61
N GLN A 241 -9.18 -7.72 58.33
CA GLN A 241 -7.72 -7.69 58.33
C GLN A 241 -7.21 -8.97 57.67
N MET A 242 -6.18 -8.84 56.83
CA MET A 242 -5.60 -9.90 56.01
C MET A 242 -4.08 -9.86 56.14
N ASP A 243 -3.48 -10.99 56.46
CA ASP A 243 -2.05 -11.06 56.80
C ASP A 243 -1.45 -12.46 56.50
N ASP A 244 -0.12 -12.56 56.48
CA ASP A 244 0.67 -13.79 56.33
C ASP A 244 0.09 -14.75 55.27
N LEU A 245 -0.07 -14.25 54.03
CA LEU A 245 -0.60 -15.02 52.91
C LEU A 245 0.49 -15.95 52.35
N ASP A 246 0.26 -17.26 52.46
CA ASP A 246 1.16 -18.31 52.00
C ASP A 246 0.68 -18.89 50.66
N LEU A 247 1.55 -18.76 49.63
CA LEU A 247 1.35 -19.29 48.28
C LEU A 247 2.39 -20.37 47.92
N ARG A 248 2.93 -21.07 48.92
CA ARG A 248 3.84 -22.22 48.69
C ARG A 248 3.13 -23.35 47.93
N SER A 249 3.93 -24.20 47.28
CA SER A 249 3.49 -25.27 46.37
C SER A 249 2.70 -24.84 45.11
N ALA A 250 2.51 -23.56 44.83
CA ALA A 250 1.98 -23.11 43.54
C ALA A 250 2.92 -23.54 42.39
N ILE A 251 2.38 -24.25 41.38
CA ILE A 251 3.10 -24.61 40.15
C ILE A 251 2.53 -23.79 38.98
N PRO A 252 3.30 -22.84 38.41
CA PRO A 252 2.84 -22.04 37.27
C PRO A 252 2.52 -22.87 36.02
N VAL A 253 1.49 -22.48 35.26
CA VAL A 253 1.10 -23.13 34.00
C VAL A 253 2.20 -23.12 32.94
N SER A 254 3.16 -22.18 33.04
CA SER A 254 4.36 -22.12 32.19
C SER A 254 5.19 -23.42 32.24
N ALA A 255 5.18 -24.14 33.36
CA ALA A 255 5.84 -25.45 33.51
C ALA A 255 5.23 -26.55 32.63
N THR A 256 3.99 -26.37 32.12
CA THR A 256 3.31 -27.31 31.21
C THR A 256 3.43 -26.93 29.73
N GLY A 257 4.17 -25.86 29.41
CA GLY A 257 4.27 -25.31 28.06
C GLY A 257 3.19 -24.29 27.69
N MET A 258 2.14 -24.12 28.51
CA MET A 258 1.21 -23.00 28.36
C MET A 258 1.88 -21.69 28.81
N ARG A 259 2.39 -20.89 27.86
CA ARG A 259 3.03 -19.60 28.16
C ARG A 259 1.97 -18.60 28.68
N PRO A 260 2.05 -18.14 29.95
CA PRO A 260 1.14 -17.11 30.46
C PRO A 260 1.42 -15.76 29.77
N PRO A 261 0.47 -14.80 29.83
CA PRO A 261 0.70 -13.46 29.32
C PRO A 261 1.89 -12.78 30.02
N GLU A 262 2.72 -12.09 29.25
CA GLU A 262 3.66 -11.12 29.80
C GLU A 262 2.89 -10.03 30.57
N ASP A 263 3.43 -9.67 31.73
CA ASP A 263 2.80 -8.83 32.77
C ASP A 263 1.38 -9.26 33.19
N TRP A 264 1.18 -10.58 33.41
CA TRP A 264 -0.08 -11.18 33.85
C TRP A 264 -0.81 -10.39 34.96
N ARG A 265 -0.08 -9.81 35.93
CA ARG A 265 -0.66 -9.08 37.07
C ARG A 265 -1.27 -7.74 36.66
N ALA A 266 -0.66 -7.04 35.72
CA ALA A 266 -1.19 -5.79 35.16
C ALA A 266 -2.32 -6.03 34.14
N ARG A 267 -2.42 -7.27 33.62
CA ARG A 267 -3.45 -7.70 32.66
C ARG A 267 -4.59 -8.50 33.31
N TRP A 268 -4.52 -8.74 34.62
CA TRP A 268 -5.54 -9.48 35.34
C TRP A 268 -6.83 -8.65 35.46
N GLN A 269 -7.99 -9.30 35.28
CA GLN A 269 -9.31 -8.68 35.38
C GLN A 269 -10.28 -9.64 36.06
N TRP A 270 -11.22 -9.10 36.85
CA TRP A 270 -12.27 -9.91 37.45
C TRP A 270 -13.25 -10.42 36.40
N ARG A 271 -13.74 -9.55 35.52
CA ARG A 271 -14.55 -9.91 34.35
C ARG A 271 -13.82 -9.41 33.12
N HIS A 272 -13.62 -10.27 32.11
CA HIS A 272 -13.26 -9.79 30.79
C HIS A 272 -14.46 -9.06 30.20
N ALA A 273 -14.30 -7.78 29.88
CA ALA A 273 -15.28 -7.06 29.10
C ALA A 273 -15.36 -7.68 27.70
N VAL A 274 -16.56 -8.07 27.27
CA VAL A 274 -16.81 -8.42 25.86
C VAL A 274 -16.64 -7.13 25.05
N PRO A 275 -15.65 -7.02 24.15
CA PRO A 275 -15.38 -5.74 23.51
C PRO A 275 -16.58 -5.29 22.68
N SER A 276 -16.88 -4.00 22.69
CA SER A 276 -17.97 -3.40 21.93
C SER A 276 -17.79 -3.64 20.41
N ALA A 277 -18.84 -3.41 19.63
CA ALA A 277 -18.74 -3.49 18.17
C ALA A 277 -17.69 -2.50 17.61
N GLU A 278 -17.54 -1.32 18.24
CA GLU A 278 -16.54 -0.32 17.87
C GLU A 278 -15.13 -0.73 18.31
N GLU A 279 -14.95 -1.31 19.50
CA GLU A 279 -13.66 -1.83 19.93
C GLU A 279 -13.19 -2.99 19.04
N ARG A 280 -14.11 -3.89 18.66
CA ARG A 280 -13.85 -4.94 17.66
C ARG A 280 -13.51 -4.35 16.29
N PHE A 281 -14.14 -3.25 15.89
CA PHE A 281 -13.80 -2.55 14.66
C PHE A 281 -12.37 -1.98 14.72
N TRP A 282 -12.01 -1.14 15.70
CA TRP A 282 -10.65 -0.54 15.77
C TRP A 282 -9.53 -1.51 16.23
N ALA A 283 -9.88 -2.69 16.75
CA ALA A 283 -8.95 -3.82 16.93
C ALA A 283 -8.83 -4.71 15.67
N GLY A 284 -9.80 -4.65 14.76
CA GLY A 284 -9.85 -5.43 13.53
C GLY A 284 -8.83 -4.98 12.48
N PRO A 285 -8.57 -5.82 11.46
CA PRO A 285 -7.57 -5.52 10.44
C PRO A 285 -8.00 -4.42 9.46
N ASN A 286 -9.31 -4.27 9.19
CA ASN A 286 -9.98 -3.22 8.40
C ASN A 286 -9.19 -2.68 7.20
N ARG A 287 -8.79 -3.56 6.27
CA ARG A 287 -7.95 -3.18 5.12
C ARG A 287 -8.81 -2.97 3.89
N ILE A 288 -8.45 -1.99 3.06
CA ILE A 288 -8.90 -2.02 1.68
C ILE A 288 -8.17 -3.14 0.91
N PRO A 289 -8.83 -3.83 -0.04
CA PRO A 289 -8.19 -4.80 -0.92
C PRO A 289 -7.02 -4.17 -1.69
N LEU A 290 -5.82 -4.76 -1.53
CA LEU A 290 -4.63 -4.36 -2.28
C LEU A 290 -4.03 -5.55 -3.00
N TRP A 291 -4.09 -5.48 -4.33
CA TRP A 291 -3.85 -6.59 -5.25
C TRP A 291 -2.67 -6.31 -6.16
N LEU A 292 -1.98 -7.37 -6.58
CA LEU A 292 -0.87 -7.30 -7.53
C LEU A 292 -1.12 -8.27 -8.68
N GLN A 293 -0.82 -7.86 -9.91
CA GLN A 293 -0.71 -8.79 -11.04
C GLN A 293 0.47 -9.74 -10.84
N TYR A 294 0.20 -11.04 -10.80
CA TYR A 294 1.22 -12.05 -10.57
C TYR A 294 2.02 -12.33 -11.85
N GLN A 295 3.35 -12.31 -11.74
CA GLN A 295 4.27 -12.55 -12.85
C GLN A 295 5.23 -13.73 -12.59
N GLY A 296 5.12 -14.39 -11.43
CA GLY A 296 5.88 -15.60 -11.08
C GLY A 296 6.75 -15.48 -9.83
N GLU A 297 6.59 -14.42 -9.05
CA GLU A 297 7.40 -14.11 -7.87
C GLU A 297 7.16 -15.06 -6.69
N SER A 298 8.05 -15.05 -5.70
CA SER A 298 7.92 -15.89 -4.51
C SER A 298 6.73 -15.46 -3.65
N LEU A 299 5.73 -16.35 -3.46
CA LEU A 299 4.48 -16.04 -2.75
C LEU A 299 4.71 -15.55 -1.29
N PRO A 300 5.56 -16.18 -0.45
CA PRO A 300 5.87 -15.64 0.88
C PRO A 300 6.53 -14.25 0.85
N TRP A 301 7.30 -13.95 -0.19
CA TRP A 301 7.90 -12.64 -0.39
C TRP A 301 6.84 -11.61 -0.80
N LEU A 302 5.92 -11.94 -1.70
CA LEU A 302 4.77 -11.08 -2.04
C LEU A 302 3.90 -10.79 -0.81
N ARG A 303 3.67 -11.78 0.06
CA ARG A 303 2.98 -11.56 1.35
C ARG A 303 3.76 -10.58 2.24
N SER A 304 5.09 -10.67 2.28
CA SER A 304 5.95 -9.74 3.04
C SER A 304 5.88 -8.28 2.55
N LEU A 305 5.41 -8.04 1.31
CA LEU A 305 5.16 -6.68 0.82
C LEU A 305 3.85 -6.06 1.36
N GLY A 306 3.01 -6.85 2.04
CA GLY A 306 1.70 -6.42 2.54
C GLY A 306 0.54 -6.62 1.55
N VAL A 307 0.79 -7.23 0.39
CA VAL A 307 -0.24 -7.60 -0.60
C VAL A 307 -1.23 -8.59 0.01
N THR A 308 -2.53 -8.42 -0.28
CA THR A 308 -3.61 -9.30 0.23
C THR A 308 -4.07 -10.36 -0.77
N GLY A 309 -3.89 -10.12 -2.06
CA GLY A 309 -4.25 -11.08 -3.11
C GLY A 309 -3.59 -10.80 -4.45
N LEU A 310 -3.64 -11.81 -5.33
CA LEU A 310 -2.98 -11.81 -6.62
C LEU A 310 -3.97 -11.96 -7.77
N LEU A 311 -3.81 -11.12 -8.79
CA LEU A 311 -4.52 -11.26 -10.06
C LEU A 311 -3.74 -12.23 -10.96
N LEU A 312 -4.36 -13.36 -11.30
CA LEU A 312 -3.81 -14.39 -12.16
C LEU A 312 -4.39 -14.28 -13.57
N ASN A 313 -3.59 -14.59 -14.60
CA ASN A 313 -4.03 -14.60 -16.00
C ASN A 313 -4.70 -15.92 -16.44
N LYS A 314 -4.80 -16.90 -15.55
CA LYS A 314 -5.37 -18.24 -15.77
C LYS A 314 -5.88 -18.84 -14.47
N LEU A 315 -6.72 -19.87 -14.56
CA LEU A 315 -7.10 -20.70 -13.41
C LEU A 315 -5.84 -21.34 -12.80
N PRO A 316 -5.60 -21.21 -11.48
CA PRO A 316 -4.49 -21.88 -10.80
C PRO A 316 -4.74 -23.39 -10.66
N SER A 317 -3.68 -24.19 -10.58
CA SER A 317 -3.78 -25.61 -10.17
C SER A 317 -4.01 -25.72 -8.66
N GLU A 318 -4.48 -26.88 -8.18
CA GLU A 318 -4.62 -27.13 -6.74
C GLU A 318 -3.28 -26.98 -5.99
N GLU A 319 -2.16 -27.39 -6.59
CA GLU A 319 -0.83 -27.17 -6.03
C GLU A 319 -0.51 -25.67 -5.86
N GLN A 320 -0.93 -24.83 -6.81
CA GLN A 320 -0.79 -23.37 -6.72
C GLN A 320 -1.75 -22.76 -5.68
N LEU A 321 -2.99 -23.25 -5.59
CA LEU A 321 -3.95 -22.85 -4.56
C LEU A 321 -3.47 -23.22 -3.15
N ALA A 322 -2.90 -24.41 -2.97
CA ALA A 322 -2.31 -24.83 -1.70
C ALA A 322 -1.11 -23.96 -1.30
N LYS A 323 -0.25 -23.59 -2.27
CA LYS A 323 0.86 -22.64 -2.04
C LYS A 323 0.35 -21.25 -1.67
N LEU A 324 -0.70 -20.73 -2.34
CA LEU A 324 -1.35 -19.46 -2.01
C LEU A 324 -1.95 -19.47 -0.59
N GLN A 325 -2.67 -20.54 -0.23
CA GLN A 325 -3.18 -20.76 1.13
C GLN A 325 -2.05 -20.77 2.17
N SER A 326 -0.96 -21.49 1.92
CA SER A 326 0.20 -21.54 2.83
C SER A 326 0.94 -20.20 2.97
N ALA A 327 0.77 -19.29 2.01
CA ALA A 327 1.34 -17.95 2.00
C ALA A 327 0.37 -16.86 2.49
N ASP A 328 -0.84 -17.22 2.93
CA ASP A 328 -1.89 -16.29 3.36
C ASP A 328 -2.24 -15.24 2.27
N LEU A 329 -2.34 -15.71 1.02
CA LEU A 329 -2.67 -14.90 -0.17
C LEU A 329 -3.91 -15.43 -0.88
N SER A 330 -4.77 -14.51 -1.31
CA SER A 330 -5.96 -14.79 -2.13
C SER A 330 -5.68 -14.69 -3.64
N ALA A 331 -6.59 -15.20 -4.47
CA ALA A 331 -6.53 -15.11 -5.92
C ALA A 331 -7.83 -14.54 -6.55
N ILE A 332 -7.65 -13.75 -7.61
CA ILE A 332 -8.67 -13.47 -8.62
C ILE A 332 -8.14 -14.05 -9.93
N CYS A 333 -8.95 -14.84 -10.64
CA CYS A 333 -8.54 -15.55 -11.85
C CYS A 333 -9.72 -15.72 -12.82
N PRO A 334 -9.49 -15.97 -14.13
CA PRO A 334 -10.56 -16.24 -15.07
C PRO A 334 -11.40 -17.46 -14.66
N PRO A 335 -12.73 -17.46 -14.91
CA PRO A 335 -13.58 -18.62 -14.63
C PRO A 335 -13.17 -19.84 -15.46
N PRO A 336 -13.39 -21.06 -14.94
CA PRO A 336 -12.99 -22.28 -15.64
C PRO A 336 -13.82 -22.48 -16.92
N SER A 337 -13.19 -22.94 -18.01
CA SER A 337 -13.86 -23.13 -19.31
C SER A 337 -14.76 -24.38 -19.37
N HIS A 338 -14.57 -25.30 -18.43
CA HIS A 338 -15.30 -26.55 -18.25
C HIS A 338 -15.49 -26.78 -16.73
N PRO A 339 -16.36 -27.69 -16.28
CA PRO A 339 -16.42 -28.06 -14.87
C PRO A 339 -15.06 -28.55 -14.35
N VAL A 340 -14.64 -28.06 -13.18
CA VAL A 340 -13.39 -28.44 -12.50
C VAL A 340 -13.71 -28.68 -11.03
N GLU A 341 -13.38 -29.86 -10.53
CA GLU A 341 -13.38 -30.13 -9.09
C GLU A 341 -12.19 -29.40 -8.44
N ILE A 342 -12.46 -28.66 -7.37
CA ILE A 342 -11.47 -28.03 -6.50
C ILE A 342 -11.80 -28.47 -5.07
N ALA A 343 -10.79 -28.88 -4.30
CA ALA A 343 -10.94 -29.29 -2.92
C ALA A 343 -11.56 -28.17 -2.06
N ASP A 344 -12.49 -28.55 -1.17
CA ASP A 344 -13.32 -27.59 -0.42
C ASP A 344 -12.51 -26.66 0.49
N ASN A 345 -11.34 -27.09 0.96
CA ASN A 345 -10.41 -26.25 1.73
C ASN A 345 -9.62 -25.24 0.87
N LEU A 346 -9.49 -25.49 -0.44
CA LEU A 346 -8.77 -24.64 -1.39
C LEU A 346 -9.70 -23.63 -2.09
N ALA A 347 -10.99 -23.97 -2.26
CA ALA A 347 -11.97 -23.08 -2.87
C ALA A 347 -12.02 -21.65 -2.25
N PRO A 348 -11.86 -21.42 -0.93
CA PRO A 348 -11.85 -20.08 -0.35
C PRO A 348 -10.65 -19.19 -0.76
N VAL A 349 -9.59 -19.76 -1.31
CA VAL A 349 -8.41 -19.01 -1.81
C VAL A 349 -8.80 -18.15 -3.03
N ILE A 350 -9.73 -18.65 -3.85
CA ILE A 350 -10.33 -17.86 -4.94
C ILE A 350 -11.35 -16.92 -4.31
N GLN A 351 -11.12 -15.61 -4.42
CA GLN A 351 -11.98 -14.56 -3.88
C GLN A 351 -12.84 -13.89 -4.96
N GLY A 352 -12.52 -14.04 -6.25
CA GLY A 352 -13.32 -13.50 -7.35
C GLY A 352 -12.97 -14.07 -8.71
N TRP A 353 -13.91 -13.99 -9.64
CA TRP A 353 -13.77 -14.49 -11.02
C TRP A 353 -13.58 -13.32 -12.00
N LEU A 354 -12.46 -13.31 -12.72
CA LEU A 354 -12.12 -12.27 -13.71
C LEU A 354 -12.91 -12.48 -15.01
N VAL A 355 -13.97 -11.69 -15.25
CA VAL A 355 -14.74 -11.75 -16.51
C VAL A 355 -14.03 -11.04 -17.68
N GLY A 356 -13.05 -10.20 -17.38
CA GLY A 356 -12.15 -9.61 -18.38
C GLY A 356 -11.23 -8.53 -17.80
N ALA A 357 -10.13 -8.29 -18.51
CA ALA A 357 -9.27 -7.12 -18.34
C ALA A 357 -9.41 -6.22 -19.58
N ALA A 358 -9.34 -4.91 -19.40
CA ALA A 358 -9.52 -3.91 -20.45
C ALA A 358 -10.81 -4.09 -21.29
N LEU A 359 -11.97 -4.26 -20.63
CA LEU A 359 -13.28 -4.50 -21.26
C LEU A 359 -13.77 -3.28 -22.09
N ASP A 360 -14.14 -3.53 -23.35
CA ASP A 360 -14.84 -2.61 -24.27
C ASP A 360 -16.30 -3.02 -24.53
N GLY A 361 -17.09 -2.15 -25.16
CA GLY A 361 -18.50 -2.39 -25.47
C GLY A 361 -18.79 -3.60 -26.38
N LYS A 362 -17.80 -4.12 -27.12
CA LYS A 362 -17.95 -5.34 -27.94
C LYS A 362 -17.80 -6.60 -27.09
N GLN A 363 -17.13 -6.50 -25.95
CA GLN A 363 -16.91 -7.60 -25.01
C GLN A 363 -18.06 -7.75 -23.99
N ALA A 364 -19.07 -6.87 -24.01
CA ALA A 364 -20.22 -6.93 -23.10
C ALA A 364 -20.96 -8.29 -23.14
N ASP A 365 -21.20 -8.85 -24.33
CA ASP A 365 -21.87 -10.16 -24.46
C ASP A 365 -20.97 -11.32 -23.98
N LEU A 366 -19.65 -11.22 -24.22
CA LEU A 366 -18.68 -12.20 -23.72
C LEU A 366 -18.59 -12.16 -22.18
N ALA A 367 -18.67 -10.98 -21.57
CA ALA A 367 -18.70 -10.81 -20.12
C ALA A 367 -19.98 -11.40 -19.51
N ARG A 368 -21.16 -11.19 -20.13
CA ARG A 368 -22.41 -11.86 -19.71
C ARG A 368 -22.29 -13.38 -19.81
N GLN A 369 -21.81 -13.91 -20.93
CA GLN A 369 -21.59 -15.36 -21.10
C GLN A 369 -20.60 -15.94 -20.08
N GLN A 370 -19.71 -15.14 -19.48
CA GLN A 370 -18.84 -15.58 -18.38
C GLN A 370 -19.54 -15.48 -17.01
N ALA A 371 -20.34 -14.43 -16.78
CA ALA A 371 -21.21 -14.32 -15.61
C ALA A 371 -22.21 -15.50 -15.52
N ASP A 372 -22.87 -15.83 -16.63
CA ASP A 372 -23.80 -16.98 -16.73
C ASP A 372 -23.10 -18.31 -16.43
N ARG A 373 -21.84 -18.46 -16.88
CA ARG A 373 -21.00 -19.64 -16.58
C ARG A 373 -20.62 -19.73 -15.11
N VAL A 374 -20.32 -18.61 -14.45
CA VAL A 374 -20.05 -18.57 -13.00
C VAL A 374 -21.30 -18.88 -12.19
N ALA A 375 -22.46 -18.36 -12.61
CA ALA A 375 -23.75 -18.66 -11.97
C ALA A 375 -24.15 -20.15 -12.07
N ALA A 376 -23.59 -20.88 -13.04
CA ALA A 376 -23.77 -22.32 -13.22
C ALA A 376 -22.73 -23.20 -12.48
N LEU A 377 -21.77 -22.62 -11.74
CA LEU A 377 -20.81 -23.36 -10.93
C LEU A 377 -21.45 -23.93 -9.65
N GLU A 378 -20.79 -24.92 -9.04
CA GLU A 378 -21.15 -25.39 -7.70
C GLU A 378 -21.17 -24.25 -6.68
N HIS A 379 -22.12 -24.28 -5.74
CA HIS A 379 -22.28 -23.25 -4.71
C HIS A 379 -20.98 -22.96 -3.92
N LYS A 380 -20.09 -23.95 -3.75
CA LYS A 380 -18.78 -23.76 -3.09
C LYS A 380 -17.82 -22.84 -3.86
N LEU A 381 -18.02 -22.69 -5.16
CA LEU A 381 -17.26 -21.83 -6.09
C LEU A 381 -17.96 -20.49 -6.41
N ALA A 382 -19.14 -20.23 -5.82
CA ALA A 382 -19.81 -18.94 -5.97
C ALA A 382 -18.94 -17.81 -5.36
N ARG A 383 -18.43 -16.92 -6.21
CA ARG A 383 -17.55 -15.79 -5.85
C ARG A 383 -17.94 -14.57 -6.69
N PRO A 384 -17.71 -13.35 -6.19
CA PRO A 384 -18.01 -12.13 -6.93
C PRO A 384 -17.28 -12.08 -8.28
N LEU A 385 -17.96 -11.53 -9.27
CA LEU A 385 -17.47 -11.25 -10.60
C LEU A 385 -16.66 -9.95 -10.57
N VAL A 386 -15.46 -9.98 -11.16
CA VAL A 386 -14.54 -8.85 -11.20
C VAL A 386 -14.21 -8.56 -12.67
N GLY A 387 -14.34 -7.31 -13.10
CA GLY A 387 -13.94 -6.86 -14.43
C GLY A 387 -13.16 -5.55 -14.37
N GLU A 388 -12.18 -5.35 -15.25
CA GLU A 388 -11.56 -4.03 -15.45
C GLU A 388 -12.07 -3.48 -16.78
N ALA A 389 -12.66 -2.28 -16.77
CA ALA A 389 -13.34 -1.68 -17.92
C ALA A 389 -12.62 -0.43 -18.44
N LEU A 390 -12.61 -0.23 -19.75
CA LEU A 390 -12.14 1.00 -20.39
C LEU A 390 -13.29 1.99 -20.65
N GLU A 391 -14.50 1.47 -20.84
CA GLU A 391 -15.72 2.19 -21.19
C GLU A 391 -16.96 1.42 -20.69
N GLN A 392 -18.13 2.06 -20.77
CA GLN A 392 -19.43 1.52 -20.37
C GLN A 392 -19.47 1.04 -18.91
N TYR A 393 -18.82 1.77 -18.00
CA TYR A 393 -18.66 1.42 -16.58
C TYR A 393 -19.97 1.03 -15.88
N TRP A 394 -21.10 1.66 -16.25
CA TRP A 394 -22.44 1.38 -15.75
C TRP A 394 -23.10 0.13 -16.38
N ASN A 395 -22.74 -0.22 -17.62
CA ASN A 395 -23.14 -1.48 -18.24
C ASN A 395 -22.37 -2.65 -17.60
N PHE A 396 -21.07 -2.48 -17.37
CA PHE A 396 -20.25 -3.51 -16.72
C PHE A 396 -20.57 -3.68 -15.22
N SER A 397 -20.95 -2.63 -14.48
CA SER A 397 -21.42 -2.80 -13.09
C SER A 397 -22.79 -3.50 -12.98
N ARG A 398 -23.46 -3.76 -14.11
CA ARG A 398 -24.63 -4.64 -14.19
C ARG A 398 -24.29 -6.10 -14.47
N ILE A 399 -23.04 -6.39 -14.87
CA ILE A 399 -22.54 -7.73 -15.24
C ILE A 399 -21.56 -8.26 -14.18
N ALA A 400 -20.71 -7.40 -13.61
CA ALA A 400 -19.75 -7.72 -12.57
C ALA A 400 -20.09 -7.04 -11.25
N ASP A 401 -19.78 -7.69 -10.12
CA ASP A 401 -19.98 -7.16 -8.76
C ASP A 401 -18.96 -6.06 -8.44
N GLU A 402 -17.72 -6.21 -8.91
CA GLU A 402 -16.67 -5.18 -8.82
C GLU A 402 -16.18 -4.79 -10.22
N VAL A 403 -16.14 -3.49 -10.49
CA VAL A 403 -15.60 -2.93 -11.73
C VAL A 403 -14.39 -2.05 -11.40
N ILE A 404 -13.22 -2.51 -11.81
CA ILE A 404 -11.95 -1.81 -11.66
C ILE A 404 -11.86 -0.71 -12.72
N VAL A 405 -11.60 0.52 -12.28
CA VAL A 405 -11.39 1.68 -13.15
C VAL A 405 -9.88 1.91 -13.31
N PRO A 406 -9.28 1.76 -14.50
CA PRO A 406 -7.87 2.06 -14.70
C PRO A 406 -7.61 3.57 -14.58
N VAL A 407 -6.51 3.96 -13.93
CA VAL A 407 -6.03 5.34 -13.98
C VAL A 407 -5.66 5.69 -15.42
N PRO A 408 -6.25 6.75 -16.03
CA PRO A 408 -5.98 7.07 -17.42
C PRO A 408 -4.55 7.61 -17.59
N ASP A 409 -3.92 7.30 -18.71
CA ASP A 409 -2.55 7.74 -19.01
C ASP A 409 -2.50 9.28 -19.00
N PRO A 410 -1.62 9.91 -18.19
CA PRO A 410 -1.58 11.37 -18.00
C PRO A 410 -1.40 12.15 -19.31
N ASN A 411 -0.76 11.56 -20.32
CA ASN A 411 -0.54 12.22 -21.61
C ASN A 411 -1.87 12.38 -22.38
N SER A 412 -2.82 11.46 -22.19
CA SER A 412 -4.03 11.34 -23.00
C SER A 412 -5.31 11.89 -22.34
N ALA A 413 -5.20 12.43 -21.12
CA ALA A 413 -6.32 12.71 -20.21
C ALA A 413 -6.46 14.21 -19.81
N GLY A 414 -5.75 15.11 -20.49
CA GLY A 414 -5.75 16.54 -20.17
C GLY A 414 -4.89 16.86 -18.95
N SER A 415 -5.46 17.60 -17.98
CA SER A 415 -4.77 18.03 -16.76
C SER A 415 -4.98 17.08 -15.58
N GLU A 416 -4.15 17.17 -14.54
CA GLU A 416 -4.35 16.40 -13.30
C GLU A 416 -5.73 16.69 -12.66
N ALA A 417 -6.19 17.94 -12.65
CA ALA A 417 -7.52 18.28 -12.14
C ALA A 417 -8.64 17.62 -12.98
N SER A 418 -8.47 17.57 -14.31
CA SER A 418 -9.34 16.81 -15.23
C SER A 418 -9.42 15.34 -14.83
N LYS A 419 -8.25 14.73 -14.65
CA LYS A 419 -8.05 13.33 -14.30
C LYS A 419 -8.65 12.96 -12.94
N GLN A 420 -8.50 13.81 -11.91
CA GLN A 420 -9.14 13.61 -10.60
C GLN A 420 -10.67 13.73 -10.67
N ALA A 421 -11.20 14.70 -11.42
CA ALA A 421 -12.64 14.86 -11.60
C ALA A 421 -13.27 13.69 -12.37
N TRP A 422 -12.60 13.22 -13.43
CA TRP A 422 -12.97 12.01 -14.18
C TRP A 422 -12.98 10.77 -13.28
N LEU A 423 -11.89 10.51 -12.56
CA LEU A 423 -11.75 9.31 -11.72
C LEU A 423 -12.79 9.29 -10.60
N SER A 424 -13.04 10.44 -9.96
CA SER A 424 -14.10 10.57 -8.94
C SER A 424 -15.49 10.27 -9.50
N ARG A 425 -15.78 10.73 -10.71
CA ARG A 425 -17.05 10.51 -11.42
C ARG A 425 -17.25 9.04 -11.79
N LYS A 426 -16.26 8.39 -12.40
CA LYS A 426 -16.34 6.96 -12.75
C LYS A 426 -16.38 6.05 -11.51
N LEU A 427 -15.65 6.40 -10.45
CA LEU A 427 -15.74 5.71 -9.16
C LEU A 427 -17.15 5.81 -8.55
N ALA A 428 -17.79 6.98 -8.61
CA ALA A 428 -19.17 7.15 -8.16
C ALA A 428 -20.17 6.28 -8.97
N THR A 429 -19.90 6.06 -10.27
CA THR A 429 -20.71 5.16 -11.12
C THR A 429 -20.58 3.69 -10.70
N VAL A 430 -19.37 3.15 -10.53
CA VAL A 430 -19.18 1.73 -10.18
C VAL A 430 -19.57 1.44 -8.72
N ARG A 431 -19.40 2.42 -7.83
CA ARG A 431 -19.78 2.35 -6.40
C ARG A 431 -21.29 2.31 -6.12
N GLN A 432 -22.13 2.32 -7.16
CA GLN A 432 -23.56 1.99 -7.01
C GLN A 432 -23.78 0.49 -6.70
N ARG A 433 -22.78 -0.37 -6.95
CA ARG A 433 -22.84 -1.82 -6.71
C ARG A 433 -21.55 -2.42 -6.13
N GLY A 434 -20.39 -2.02 -6.66
CA GLY A 434 -19.07 -2.44 -6.17
C GLY A 434 -18.50 -1.52 -5.07
N GLN A 435 -17.27 -1.79 -4.63
CA GLN A 435 -16.52 -0.92 -3.72
C GLN A 435 -15.79 0.23 -4.44
N GLY A 436 -15.53 0.09 -5.74
CA GLY A 436 -14.82 1.08 -6.55
C GLY A 436 -13.31 0.90 -6.44
N TRP A 437 -12.79 -0.09 -7.16
CA TRP A 437 -11.35 -0.37 -7.25
C TRP A 437 -10.71 0.43 -8.39
N VAL A 438 -9.41 0.69 -8.26
CA VAL A 438 -8.61 1.39 -9.26
C VAL A 438 -7.39 0.55 -9.66
N SER A 439 -7.02 0.50 -10.94
CA SER A 439 -5.76 -0.10 -11.38
C SER A 439 -4.69 0.93 -11.75
N ILE A 440 -3.45 0.66 -11.32
CA ILE A 440 -2.30 1.56 -11.41
C ILE A 440 -1.10 0.77 -11.96
N ASN A 441 -0.39 1.31 -12.95
CA ASN A 441 0.84 0.70 -13.46
C ASN A 441 2.02 0.96 -12.49
N ALA A 442 2.79 -0.09 -12.18
CA ALA A 442 3.96 0.00 -11.30
C ALA A 442 5.23 0.54 -12.00
N GLY A 443 5.17 0.72 -13.32
CA GLY A 443 6.16 1.39 -14.16
C GLY A 443 5.47 2.26 -15.21
N LEU A 444 6.22 2.82 -16.15
CA LEU A 444 5.63 3.58 -17.26
C LEU A 444 4.89 2.67 -18.26
N SER A 445 4.17 3.26 -19.22
CA SER A 445 3.48 2.50 -20.27
C SER A 445 4.50 1.90 -21.26
N PRO A 446 4.21 0.74 -21.90
CA PRO A 446 5.17 0.03 -22.76
C PRO A 446 5.73 0.91 -23.88
N ALA A 447 4.88 1.79 -24.44
CA ALA A 447 5.26 2.73 -25.48
C ALA A 447 6.33 3.74 -25.02
N ILE A 448 6.34 4.16 -23.75
CA ILE A 448 7.37 5.05 -23.21
C ILE A 448 8.70 4.27 -23.06
N ASP A 449 8.64 3.03 -22.54
CA ASP A 449 9.82 2.17 -22.42
C ASP A 449 10.45 1.88 -23.79
N GLU A 450 9.66 1.54 -24.81
CA GLU A 450 10.17 1.28 -26.16
C GLU A 450 10.80 2.52 -26.81
N GLN A 451 10.15 3.68 -26.70
CA GLN A 451 10.70 4.95 -27.19
C GLN A 451 11.99 5.34 -26.44
N TYR A 452 12.04 5.14 -25.11
CA TYR A 452 13.23 5.38 -24.29
C TYR A 452 14.39 4.47 -24.68
N GLN A 453 14.14 3.19 -24.88
CA GLN A 453 15.15 2.22 -25.30
C GLN A 453 15.72 2.53 -26.69
N GLN A 454 14.89 2.96 -27.65
CA GLN A 454 15.40 3.42 -28.96
C GLN A 454 16.23 4.71 -28.84
N ALA A 455 15.76 5.69 -28.07
CA ALA A 455 16.48 6.95 -27.87
C ALA A 455 17.84 6.74 -27.18
N LEU A 456 17.86 5.90 -26.13
CA LEU A 456 19.06 5.55 -25.39
C LEU A 456 20.07 4.81 -26.28
N ALA A 457 19.62 3.89 -27.14
CA ALA A 457 20.48 3.22 -28.12
C ALA A 457 21.16 4.17 -29.14
N VAL A 458 20.71 5.42 -29.25
CA VAL A 458 21.33 6.47 -30.10
C VAL A 458 22.24 7.41 -29.30
N VAL A 459 21.88 7.76 -28.06
CA VAL A 459 22.64 8.72 -27.23
C VAL A 459 23.69 8.07 -26.32
N ASP A 460 23.45 6.86 -25.82
CA ASP A 460 24.39 6.04 -25.04
C ASP A 460 24.17 4.52 -25.33
N PRO A 461 24.80 3.99 -26.39
CA PRO A 461 24.65 2.59 -26.77
C PRO A 461 25.20 1.58 -25.75
N GLU A 462 26.13 1.98 -24.88
CA GLU A 462 26.69 1.11 -23.84
C GLU A 462 25.70 0.94 -22.68
N LEU A 463 25.06 2.05 -22.27
CA LEU A 463 24.01 2.03 -21.25
C LEU A 463 22.72 1.35 -21.77
N ALA A 464 22.38 1.51 -23.06
CA ALA A 464 21.22 0.85 -23.68
C ALA A 464 21.24 -0.68 -23.54
N LEU A 465 22.42 -1.32 -23.61
CA LEU A 465 22.57 -2.77 -23.43
C LEU A 465 22.28 -3.25 -22.00
N GLN A 466 22.21 -2.33 -21.03
CA GLN A 466 21.98 -2.58 -19.61
C GLN A 466 20.73 -1.87 -19.09
N ALA A 467 19.94 -1.27 -19.98
CA ALA A 467 18.87 -0.35 -19.62
C ALA A 467 17.62 -1.06 -19.11
N GLU A 468 17.27 -0.80 -17.87
CA GLU A 468 16.05 -1.31 -17.23
C GLU A 468 14.81 -0.49 -17.62
N PRO A 469 13.59 -1.04 -17.41
CA PRO A 469 12.34 -0.30 -17.60
C PRO A 469 12.29 0.97 -16.74
N VAL A 470 11.69 2.03 -17.27
CA VAL A 470 11.63 3.31 -16.59
C VAL A 470 10.50 3.31 -15.55
N ILE A 471 10.83 3.79 -14.35
CA ILE A 471 9.92 3.87 -13.21
C ILE A 471 9.88 5.28 -12.63
N ASN A 472 8.82 5.57 -11.88
CA ASN A 472 8.72 6.75 -11.03
C ASN A 472 8.05 6.34 -9.70
N PRO A 473 8.80 5.83 -8.70
CA PRO A 473 8.23 5.26 -7.47
C PRO A 473 7.41 6.27 -6.66
N LEU A 474 7.85 7.53 -6.61
CA LEU A 474 7.12 8.62 -5.95
C LEU A 474 5.88 9.03 -6.73
N GLY A 475 5.93 9.04 -8.07
CA GLY A 475 4.77 9.22 -8.94
C GLY A 475 3.73 8.11 -8.79
N MET A 476 4.15 6.84 -8.77
CA MET A 476 3.29 5.67 -8.51
C MET A 476 2.59 5.80 -7.16
N ARG A 477 3.33 6.10 -6.08
CA ARG A 477 2.75 6.35 -4.75
C ARG A 477 1.76 7.53 -4.79
N LEU A 478 2.13 8.66 -5.40
CA LEU A 478 1.25 9.83 -5.47
C LEU A 478 -0.02 9.54 -6.28
N GLN A 479 0.05 8.72 -7.33
CA GLN A 479 -1.14 8.24 -8.07
C GLN A 479 -2.06 7.37 -7.21
N ALA A 480 -1.51 6.52 -6.32
CA ALA A 480 -2.32 5.74 -5.38
C ALA A 480 -2.99 6.62 -4.30
N VAL A 481 -2.29 7.63 -3.79
CA VAL A 481 -2.87 8.63 -2.86
C VAL A 481 -3.97 9.44 -3.56
N LYS A 482 -3.73 9.87 -4.80
CA LYS A 482 -4.71 10.55 -5.66
C LYS A 482 -5.95 9.66 -5.93
N ALA A 483 -5.77 8.37 -6.22
CA ALA A 483 -6.88 7.43 -6.40
C ALA A 483 -7.76 7.28 -5.14
N VAL A 484 -7.15 7.20 -3.95
CA VAL A 484 -7.88 7.22 -2.67
C VAL A 484 -8.59 8.55 -2.45
N ALA A 485 -7.97 9.68 -2.80
CA ALA A 485 -8.61 10.99 -2.74
C ALA A 485 -9.82 11.10 -3.70
N ALA A 486 -9.75 10.51 -4.90
CA ALA A 486 -10.87 10.38 -5.83
C ALA A 486 -11.99 9.45 -5.32
N GLY A 487 -11.76 8.69 -4.24
CA GLY A 487 -12.77 7.85 -3.59
C GLY A 487 -12.61 6.35 -3.79
N ALA A 488 -11.43 5.86 -4.20
CA ALA A 488 -11.17 4.45 -4.39
C ALA A 488 -11.17 3.67 -3.05
N ARG A 489 -11.67 2.44 -3.07
CA ARG A 489 -11.67 1.51 -1.91
C ARG A 489 -10.95 0.19 -2.20
N GLY A 490 -10.18 0.13 -3.27
CA GLY A 490 -9.32 -1.00 -3.61
C GLY A 490 -8.31 -0.59 -4.68
N ILE A 491 -7.12 -1.19 -4.66
CA ILE A 491 -6.07 -0.88 -5.64
C ILE A 491 -5.47 -2.16 -6.22
N LEU A 492 -5.38 -2.22 -7.55
CA LEU A 492 -4.72 -3.28 -8.31
C LEU A 492 -3.44 -2.73 -8.97
N PHE A 493 -2.29 -3.26 -8.60
CA PHE A 493 -1.02 -2.92 -9.23
C PHE A 493 -0.76 -3.80 -10.46
N ARG A 494 -0.66 -3.15 -11.61
CA ARG A 494 -0.32 -3.72 -12.91
C ARG A 494 1.19 -3.73 -13.08
N THR A 495 1.77 -4.92 -13.21
CA THR A 495 3.19 -5.18 -13.46
C THR A 495 3.36 -5.84 -14.82
N GLN A 496 4.37 -5.44 -15.60
CA GLN A 496 4.66 -6.04 -16.91
C GLN A 496 5.70 -7.17 -16.83
N LYS A 497 6.60 -7.10 -15.85
CA LYS A 497 7.68 -8.05 -15.57
C LYS A 497 7.62 -8.48 -14.10
N PRO A 498 8.22 -9.62 -13.70
CA PRO A 498 8.34 -10.01 -12.30
C PRO A 498 9.02 -8.92 -11.47
N LEU A 499 8.49 -8.64 -10.28
CA LEU A 499 9.21 -7.84 -9.29
C LEU A 499 10.32 -8.69 -8.67
N ALA A 500 11.54 -8.65 -9.23
CA ALA A 500 12.72 -9.18 -8.57
C ALA A 500 13.31 -8.14 -7.60
N VAL A 501 14.46 -8.43 -6.99
CA VAL A 501 15.19 -7.50 -6.10
C VAL A 501 16.68 -7.63 -6.34
N HIS A 502 17.09 -7.30 -7.56
CA HIS A 502 18.47 -7.38 -8.05
C HIS A 502 19.03 -5.99 -8.36
N SER A 503 18.21 -5.07 -8.88
CA SER A 503 18.62 -3.70 -9.18
C SER A 503 18.18 -2.65 -8.16
N SER A 504 18.68 -1.42 -8.29
CA SER A 504 18.21 -0.24 -7.53
C SER A 504 16.81 0.19 -7.94
N THR A 505 16.50 0.11 -9.24
CA THR A 505 15.19 0.33 -9.85
C THR A 505 14.13 -0.54 -9.17
N GLU A 506 14.39 -1.86 -9.11
CA GLU A 506 13.51 -2.83 -8.48
C GLU A 506 13.32 -2.59 -6.98
N ARG A 507 14.42 -2.33 -6.24
CA ARG A 507 14.35 -2.00 -4.81
C ARG A 507 13.51 -0.75 -4.55
N ALA A 508 13.63 0.29 -5.36
CA ALA A 508 12.86 1.52 -5.20
C ALA A 508 11.37 1.32 -5.46
N THR A 509 10.99 0.52 -6.48
CA THR A 509 9.59 0.13 -6.72
C THR A 509 9.03 -0.69 -5.56
N VAL A 510 9.77 -1.71 -5.09
CA VAL A 510 9.36 -2.56 -3.97
C VAL A 510 9.22 -1.77 -2.67
N ALA A 511 10.14 -0.82 -2.41
CA ALA A 511 10.08 0.08 -1.26
C ALA A 511 8.87 1.02 -1.32
N ALA A 512 8.59 1.65 -2.47
CA ALA A 512 7.43 2.49 -2.65
C ALA A 512 6.11 1.70 -2.49
N LEU A 513 6.04 0.47 -3.01
CA LEU A 513 4.91 -0.43 -2.78
C LEU A 513 4.71 -0.70 -1.27
N ARG A 514 5.76 -1.07 -0.52
CA ARG A 514 5.65 -1.35 0.92
C ARG A 514 5.24 -0.13 1.74
N TRP A 515 5.86 1.03 1.52
CA TRP A 515 5.52 2.28 2.19
C TRP A 515 4.05 2.64 1.98
N MET A 516 3.61 2.66 0.72
CA MET A 516 2.21 2.90 0.36
C MET A 516 1.26 1.85 0.96
N ASN A 517 1.63 0.56 0.97
CA ASN A 517 0.80 -0.48 1.60
C ASN A 517 0.63 -0.25 3.09
N ASN A 518 1.65 0.26 3.80
CA ASN A 518 1.55 0.64 5.21
C ASN A 518 0.66 1.88 5.42
N GLU A 519 0.65 2.84 4.48
CA GLU A 519 -0.28 3.98 4.51
C GLU A 519 -1.74 3.54 4.26
N MET A 520 -1.97 2.66 3.28
CA MET A 520 -3.30 2.07 3.03
C MET A 520 -3.79 1.22 4.20
N ASN A 521 -2.88 0.54 4.91
CA ASN A 521 -3.21 -0.14 6.17
C ASN A 521 -3.60 0.85 7.26
N LEU A 522 -2.83 1.94 7.45
CA LEU A 522 -3.10 2.98 8.45
C LEU A 522 -4.44 3.68 8.21
N TRP A 523 -4.75 4.03 6.96
CA TRP A 523 -6.03 4.65 6.56
C TRP A 523 -7.20 3.67 6.49
N GLY A 524 -6.93 2.36 6.51
CA GLY A 524 -7.87 1.27 6.23
C GLY A 524 -9.28 1.42 6.80
N PRO A 525 -9.47 1.68 8.11
CA PRO A 525 -10.80 1.84 8.72
C PRO A 525 -11.66 2.92 8.05
N TRP A 526 -11.08 4.09 7.74
CA TRP A 526 -11.79 5.19 7.09
C TRP A 526 -12.11 4.91 5.62
N LEU A 527 -11.24 4.17 4.92
CA LEU A 527 -11.44 3.87 3.50
C LEU A 527 -12.43 2.71 3.29
N ALA A 528 -12.37 1.68 4.14
CA ALA A 528 -13.20 0.48 4.03
C ALA A 528 -14.68 0.75 4.35
N THR A 529 -14.98 1.49 5.42
CA THR A 529 -16.38 1.76 5.83
C THR A 529 -16.80 3.22 5.72
N GLY A 530 -15.86 4.17 5.81
CA GLY A 530 -16.15 5.59 5.92
C GLY A 530 -16.78 6.22 4.68
N GLN A 531 -17.52 7.29 4.91
CA GLN A 531 -18.15 8.08 3.86
C GLN A 531 -17.23 9.25 3.47
N LEU A 532 -17.26 9.65 2.20
CA LEU A 532 -16.60 10.88 1.76
C LEU A 532 -17.34 12.07 2.36
N ALA A 533 -16.61 12.93 3.06
CA ALA A 533 -17.15 14.17 3.63
C ALA A 533 -16.79 15.38 2.74
N ALA A 534 -17.18 16.59 3.16
CA ALA A 534 -16.88 17.81 2.42
C ALA A 534 -15.36 18.01 2.26
N ASN A 535 -14.91 18.38 1.06
CA ASN A 535 -13.51 18.71 0.81
C ASN A 535 -13.05 19.79 1.82
N PRO A 536 -11.89 19.63 2.49
CA PRO A 536 -11.28 20.71 3.26
C PRO A 536 -10.98 21.91 2.35
N ALA A 537 -11.17 23.12 2.87
CA ALA A 537 -10.68 24.34 2.23
C ALA A 537 -9.19 24.53 2.53
N LEU A 538 -8.44 25.00 1.53
CA LEU A 538 -7.00 25.26 1.59
C LEU A 538 -6.73 26.72 1.24
N ASP A 539 -5.65 27.29 1.78
CA ASP A 539 -5.09 28.59 1.36
C ASP A 539 -4.30 28.51 0.05
N ARG A 540 -3.93 27.30 -0.37
CA ARG A 540 -3.01 27.00 -1.47
C ARG A 540 -3.66 26.21 -2.59
N SER A 541 -3.46 26.66 -3.84
CA SER A 541 -3.96 26.03 -5.06
C SER A 541 -3.02 24.97 -5.66
N ASP A 542 -1.78 24.86 -5.16
CA ASP A 542 -0.84 23.80 -5.53
C ASP A 542 -1.05 22.50 -4.72
N PHE A 543 -1.99 22.50 -3.78
CA PHE A 543 -2.47 21.33 -3.04
C PHE A 543 -3.94 21.03 -3.32
N ALA A 544 -4.34 19.77 -3.17
CA ALA A 544 -5.73 19.33 -3.09
C ALA A 544 -5.93 18.47 -1.84
N ALA A 545 -7.12 18.51 -1.24
CA ALA A 545 -7.42 17.75 -0.03
C ALA A 545 -8.80 17.08 -0.07
N LYS A 546 -8.90 15.93 0.60
CA LYS A 546 -10.10 15.09 0.70
C LYS A 546 -10.28 14.56 2.12
N SER A 547 -11.53 14.31 2.50
CA SER A 547 -11.90 13.89 3.86
C SER A 547 -12.81 12.65 3.83
N TRP A 548 -12.59 11.75 4.79
CA TRP A 548 -13.38 10.54 5.03
C TRP A 548 -13.84 10.53 6.48
N VAL A 549 -15.08 10.11 6.76
CA VAL A 549 -15.66 10.11 8.12
C VAL A 549 -16.16 8.72 8.56
N VAL A 550 -15.77 8.32 9.78
CA VAL A 550 -16.21 7.11 10.52
C VAL A 550 -16.34 7.47 12.00
N SER A 551 -17.43 7.10 12.67
CA SER A 551 -17.60 7.22 14.14
C SER A 551 -17.11 8.55 14.74
N GLU A 552 -17.62 9.66 14.22
CA GLU A 552 -17.23 11.04 14.60
C GLU A 552 -15.72 11.35 14.47
N SER A 553 -14.98 10.59 13.66
CA SER A 553 -13.59 10.87 13.30
C SER A 553 -13.44 11.11 11.80
N TYR A 554 -12.66 12.15 11.48
CA TYR A 554 -12.29 12.49 10.11
C TYR A 554 -10.84 12.11 9.85
N LEU A 555 -10.59 11.35 8.78
CA LEU A 555 -9.29 11.25 8.12
C LEU A 555 -9.27 12.30 7.00
N VAL A 556 -8.30 13.20 7.03
CA VAL A 556 -8.03 14.17 5.96
C VAL A 556 -6.70 13.81 5.29
N ILE A 557 -6.72 13.68 3.97
CA ILE A 557 -5.54 13.47 3.14
C ILE A 557 -5.38 14.70 2.24
N ALA A 558 -4.24 15.37 2.34
CA ALA A 558 -3.86 16.47 1.45
C ALA A 558 -2.62 16.09 0.63
N HIS A 559 -2.53 16.53 -0.61
CA HIS A 559 -1.44 16.16 -1.52
C HIS A 559 -1.19 17.25 -2.57
N THR A 560 0.02 17.31 -3.13
CA THR A 560 0.37 18.26 -4.20
C THR A 560 -0.39 17.96 -5.49
N SER A 561 -0.98 19.00 -6.08
CA SER A 561 -1.92 18.95 -7.21
C SER A 561 -1.72 20.11 -8.23
N GLY A 562 -0.54 20.74 -8.25
CA GLY A 562 -0.22 21.82 -9.20
C GLY A 562 -0.24 21.43 -10.68
N LYS A 563 -0.04 22.41 -11.56
CA LYS A 563 0.14 22.19 -13.02
C LYS A 563 1.27 21.18 -13.25
N ASP A 564 1.08 20.28 -14.22
CA ASP A 564 2.04 19.25 -14.62
C ASP A 564 2.44 18.25 -13.50
N SER A 565 1.75 18.26 -12.34
CA SER A 565 1.95 17.33 -11.21
C SER A 565 1.56 15.86 -11.48
N GLN A 566 1.25 15.55 -12.73
CA GLN A 566 1.02 14.19 -13.24
C GLN A 566 2.29 13.55 -13.82
N TYR A 567 3.35 14.33 -14.08
CA TYR A 567 4.66 13.86 -14.58
C TYR A 567 5.72 13.85 -13.46
N CYS A 568 5.84 14.95 -12.72
CA CYS A 568 6.77 15.13 -11.60
C CYS A 568 6.00 15.48 -10.31
N VAL A 569 6.53 15.12 -9.14
CA VAL A 569 5.99 15.61 -7.85
C VAL A 569 6.46 17.06 -7.67
N PRO A 570 5.57 18.04 -7.44
CA PRO A 570 5.98 19.40 -7.14
C PRO A 570 6.67 19.51 -5.77
N PRO A 571 7.71 20.33 -5.61
CA PRO A 571 8.23 20.71 -4.29
C PRO A 571 7.18 21.54 -3.53
N THR A 572 7.16 21.43 -2.19
CA THR A 572 6.23 22.22 -1.36
C THR A 572 6.69 23.65 -1.11
N GLN A 573 7.89 24.00 -1.60
CA GLN A 573 8.53 25.32 -1.57
C GLN A 573 8.88 25.81 -0.15
N GLY A 574 8.78 24.94 0.86
CA GLY A 574 8.98 25.31 2.27
C GLY A 574 7.97 26.33 2.81
N GLN A 575 6.91 26.64 2.06
CA GLN A 575 5.82 27.51 2.50
C GLN A 575 4.85 26.72 3.37
N ALA A 576 4.16 27.39 4.30
CA ALA A 576 3.13 26.77 5.12
C ALA A 576 1.91 26.32 4.29
N LEU A 577 1.06 25.49 4.89
CA LEU A 577 -0.25 25.09 4.35
C LEU A 577 -1.31 25.26 5.44
N GLN A 578 -2.35 26.06 5.19
CA GLN A 578 -3.50 26.22 6.08
C GLN A 578 -4.68 25.39 5.58
N VAL A 579 -5.25 24.57 6.48
CA VAL A 579 -6.34 23.65 6.18
C VAL A 579 -7.53 23.97 7.09
N SER A 580 -8.74 24.00 6.52
CA SER A 580 -9.99 24.18 7.26
C SER A 580 -11.01 23.10 6.88
N LEU A 581 -11.63 22.48 7.88
CA LEU A 581 -12.69 21.48 7.69
C LEU A 581 -13.92 21.83 8.53
N SER A 582 -15.10 21.78 7.91
CA SER A 582 -16.38 21.85 8.62
C SER A 582 -16.64 20.56 9.37
N THR A 583 -16.78 20.66 10.70
CA THR A 583 -16.98 19.55 11.63
C THR A 583 -18.15 19.80 12.57
N PRO A 584 -18.72 18.77 13.20
CA PRO A 584 -19.62 18.93 14.34
C PRO A 584 -19.00 19.77 15.48
N SER A 585 -19.86 20.32 16.33
CA SER A 585 -19.49 21.23 17.43
C SER A 585 -18.59 20.59 18.51
N VAL A 586 -18.47 19.26 18.53
CA VAL A 586 -17.77 18.45 19.55
C VAL A 586 -16.28 18.83 19.66
N PRO A 587 -15.69 18.88 20.88
CA PRO A 587 -14.28 19.19 21.11
C PRO A 587 -13.32 18.06 20.69
N MET A 588 -13.15 17.86 19.39
CA MET A 588 -12.10 17.05 18.77
C MET A 588 -10.74 17.77 18.73
N GLN A 589 -9.65 16.98 18.80
CA GLN A 589 -8.26 17.36 18.56
C GLN A 589 -7.89 17.16 17.07
N VAL A 590 -6.83 17.84 16.60
CA VAL A 590 -6.26 17.65 15.25
C VAL A 590 -4.86 17.05 15.38
N LEU A 591 -4.66 15.88 14.78
CA LEU A 591 -3.41 15.13 14.83
C LEU A 591 -2.86 14.92 13.42
N ARG A 592 -1.63 15.37 13.15
CA ARG A 592 -0.90 15.07 11.92
C ARG A 592 -0.20 13.72 12.07
N LEU A 593 -0.32 12.89 11.03
CA LEU A 593 0.31 11.57 10.97
C LEU A 593 1.57 11.69 10.12
N THR A 594 2.73 11.84 10.77
CA THR A 594 4.01 12.11 10.12
C THR A 594 5.16 11.51 10.91
N GLU A 595 6.32 11.29 10.30
CA GLU A 595 7.54 10.85 11.01
C GLU A 595 7.41 9.55 11.83
N GLY A 596 6.44 8.69 11.48
CA GLY A 596 6.11 7.48 12.26
C GLY A 596 5.45 7.77 13.62
N ARG A 597 4.90 8.98 13.82
CA ARG A 597 4.30 9.45 15.08
C ARG A 597 3.03 10.27 14.85
N MET A 598 2.30 10.53 15.93
CA MET A 598 1.21 11.52 15.95
C MET A 598 1.74 12.85 16.46
N GLU A 599 1.63 13.91 15.65
CA GLU A 599 1.94 15.29 16.04
C GLU A 599 0.63 16.05 16.32
N SER A 600 0.45 16.53 17.55
CA SER A 600 -0.75 17.31 17.91
C SER A 600 -0.61 18.76 17.44
N LEU A 601 -1.46 19.17 16.50
CA LEU A 601 -1.42 20.53 15.95
C LEU A 601 -2.24 21.51 16.78
N LYS A 602 -1.80 22.77 16.80
CA LYS A 602 -2.62 23.89 17.28
C LYS A 602 -3.71 24.17 16.25
N SER A 603 -4.96 24.11 16.67
CA SER A 603 -6.12 24.37 15.82
C SER A 603 -7.00 25.48 16.39
N GLN A 604 -7.51 26.35 15.52
CA GLN A 604 -8.50 27.38 15.84
C GLN A 604 -9.91 26.85 15.55
N ARG A 605 -10.86 27.14 16.43
CA ARG A 605 -12.29 26.82 16.23
C ARG A 605 -13.02 28.06 15.75
N THR A 606 -13.82 27.88 14.71
CA THR A 606 -14.72 28.91 14.15
C THR A 606 -16.14 28.35 14.12
N PRO A 607 -17.18 29.20 13.97
CA PRO A 607 -18.54 28.72 13.73
C PRO A 607 -18.70 27.86 12.46
N ALA A 608 -17.73 27.90 11.53
CA ALA A 608 -17.74 27.13 10.29
C ALA A 608 -16.99 25.78 10.38
N GLY A 609 -16.24 25.52 11.46
CA GLY A 609 -15.44 24.31 11.64
C GLY A 609 -14.11 24.52 12.36
N VAL A 610 -13.14 23.65 12.07
CA VAL A 610 -11.80 23.65 12.66
C VAL A 610 -10.76 24.00 11.59
N THR A 611 -9.84 24.89 11.94
CA THR A 611 -8.74 25.36 11.07
C THR A 611 -7.39 25.12 11.74
N TRP A 612 -6.41 24.63 10.99
CA TRP A 612 -5.04 24.42 11.45
C TRP A 612 -4.03 24.78 10.35
N ALA A 613 -2.74 24.84 10.69
CA ALA A 613 -1.67 25.10 9.75
C ALA A 613 -0.50 24.11 9.97
N VAL A 614 0.23 23.83 8.89
CA VAL A 614 1.48 23.06 8.89
C VAL A 614 2.58 23.98 8.34
N GLU A 615 3.61 24.27 9.14
CA GLU A 615 4.69 25.20 8.73
C GLU A 615 5.55 24.66 7.59
N LYS A 616 5.74 23.34 7.54
CA LYS A 616 6.53 22.62 6.53
C LYS A 616 5.78 21.37 6.07
N PRO A 617 4.86 21.50 5.10
CA PRO A 617 4.12 20.38 4.56
C PRO A 617 5.02 19.50 3.68
N ALA A 618 4.78 18.20 3.70
CA ALA A 618 5.30 17.25 2.71
C ALA A 618 4.36 17.15 1.49
N ALA A 619 4.82 16.53 0.40
CA ALA A 619 4.02 16.36 -0.82
C ALA A 619 2.73 15.52 -0.62
N VAL A 620 2.64 14.77 0.48
CA VAL A 620 1.43 14.13 0.99
C VAL A 620 1.38 14.34 2.51
N GLU A 621 0.26 14.85 3.01
CA GLU A 621 -0.05 15.06 4.42
C GLU A 621 -1.27 14.25 4.83
N SER A 622 -1.31 13.79 6.08
CA SER A 622 -2.44 13.05 6.64
C SER A 622 -2.77 13.57 8.03
N PHE A 623 -4.05 13.81 8.28
CA PHE A 623 -4.56 14.27 9.57
C PHE A 623 -5.70 13.39 10.05
N VAL A 624 -5.71 13.06 11.34
CA VAL A 624 -6.87 12.47 12.03
C VAL A 624 -7.43 13.50 12.99
N ILE A 625 -8.74 13.73 12.88
CA ILE A 625 -9.50 14.65 13.73
C ILE A 625 -10.48 13.79 14.52
N THR A 626 -10.36 13.79 15.85
CA THR A 626 -11.21 12.96 16.74
C THR A 626 -11.10 13.39 18.20
N ALA A 627 -12.01 12.87 19.03
CA ALA A 627 -11.88 12.82 20.49
C ALA A 627 -11.82 11.36 21.04
N ASN A 628 -11.96 10.34 20.18
CA ASN A 628 -12.15 8.95 20.57
C ASN A 628 -10.81 8.23 20.84
N SER A 629 -10.60 7.78 22.07
CA SER A 629 -9.35 7.14 22.52
C SER A 629 -9.05 5.80 21.83
N LEU A 630 -10.05 5.07 21.34
CA LEU A 630 -9.86 3.84 20.57
C LEU A 630 -9.12 4.12 19.26
N ILE A 631 -9.49 5.22 18.61
CA ILE A 631 -8.90 5.70 17.35
C ILE A 631 -7.46 6.17 17.60
N LEU A 632 -7.22 6.91 18.68
CA LEU A 632 -5.87 7.32 19.08
C LEU A 632 -4.95 6.12 19.33
N ASN A 633 -5.47 5.06 19.95
CA ASN A 633 -4.71 3.85 20.23
C ASN A 633 -4.49 3.00 18.98
N TYR A 634 -5.46 2.94 18.06
CA TYR A 634 -5.30 2.33 16.73
C TYR A 634 -4.20 3.04 15.93
N VAL A 635 -4.28 4.36 15.78
CA VAL A 635 -3.32 5.16 14.99
C VAL A 635 -1.92 5.05 15.57
N ARG A 636 -1.76 5.16 16.90
CA ARG A 636 -0.47 4.96 17.58
C ARG A 636 0.14 3.60 17.23
N ARG A 637 -0.63 2.52 17.40
CA ARG A 637 -0.18 1.14 17.20
C ARG A 637 0.29 0.87 15.78
N GLU A 638 -0.46 1.27 14.76
CA GLU A 638 -0.09 1.00 13.36
C GLU A 638 1.06 1.89 12.88
N LEU A 639 1.20 3.12 13.40
CA LEU A 639 2.37 3.97 13.18
C LEU A 639 3.64 3.38 13.81
N GLU A 640 3.62 3.02 15.11
CA GLU A 640 4.76 2.43 15.82
C GLU A 640 5.25 1.14 15.14
N LYS A 641 4.29 0.30 14.71
CA LYS A 641 4.52 -0.96 14.00
C LYS A 641 5.15 -0.79 12.62
N SER A 642 4.82 0.29 11.89
CA SER A 642 5.32 0.54 10.53
C SER A 642 6.47 1.56 10.45
N ALA A 643 6.79 2.27 11.54
CA ALA A 643 7.77 3.36 11.54
C ALA A 643 9.14 2.94 10.99
N LYS A 644 9.67 1.77 11.40
CA LYS A 644 11.00 1.31 10.97
C LYS A 644 11.04 0.83 9.52
N SER A 645 10.00 0.19 9.01
CA SER A 645 9.89 -0.16 7.59
C SER A 645 9.71 1.09 6.73
N ASN A 646 8.78 1.97 7.09
CA ASN A 646 8.49 3.19 6.33
C ASN A 646 9.72 4.11 6.23
N ALA A 647 10.46 4.32 7.32
CA ALA A 647 11.66 5.14 7.30
C ALA A 647 12.76 4.57 6.39
N ALA A 648 12.93 3.24 6.35
CA ALA A 648 13.86 2.56 5.46
C ALA A 648 13.40 2.58 3.99
N ASP A 649 12.12 2.31 3.75
CA ASP A 649 11.51 2.34 2.41
C ASP A 649 11.55 3.74 1.79
N GLN A 650 11.25 4.78 2.59
CA GLN A 650 11.41 6.18 2.19
C GLN A 650 12.86 6.52 1.86
N MET A 651 13.82 6.06 2.67
CA MET A 651 15.23 6.31 2.42
C MET A 651 15.71 5.66 1.10
N GLU A 652 15.33 4.42 0.81
CA GLU A 652 15.68 3.75 -0.46
C GLU A 652 15.07 4.48 -1.67
N VAL A 653 13.79 4.87 -1.59
CA VAL A 653 13.10 5.62 -2.65
C VAL A 653 13.75 6.99 -2.89
N VAL A 654 14.08 7.73 -1.83
CA VAL A 654 14.70 9.06 -1.95
C VAL A 654 16.17 8.94 -2.43
N ALA A 655 16.90 7.91 -2.01
CA ALA A 655 18.26 7.64 -2.50
C ALA A 655 18.29 7.24 -3.99
N PHE A 656 17.34 6.42 -4.46
CA PHE A 656 17.15 6.15 -5.89
C PHE A 656 16.86 7.45 -6.66
N THR A 657 15.96 8.28 -6.12
CA THR A 657 15.58 9.57 -6.72
C THR A 657 16.74 10.58 -6.74
N GLN A 658 17.65 10.52 -5.75
CA GLN A 658 18.89 11.29 -5.74
C GLN A 658 19.78 10.97 -6.95
N GLY A 659 19.87 9.70 -7.35
CA GLY A 659 20.61 9.26 -8.53
C GLY A 659 20.06 9.85 -9.83
N ILE A 660 18.73 9.94 -9.96
CA ILE A 660 18.09 10.62 -11.08
C ILE A 660 18.49 12.10 -11.09
N ALA A 661 18.34 12.82 -9.97
CA ALA A 661 18.70 14.24 -9.88
C ALA A 661 20.17 14.52 -10.21
N ALA A 662 21.10 13.64 -9.78
CA ALA A 662 22.51 13.74 -10.14
C ALA A 662 22.73 13.62 -11.66
N ASN A 663 22.10 12.64 -12.30
CA ASN A 663 22.17 12.44 -13.75
C ASN A 663 21.55 13.61 -14.53
N LEU A 664 20.46 14.20 -14.03
CA LEU A 664 19.82 15.36 -14.67
C LEU A 664 20.72 16.61 -14.63
N ILE A 665 21.41 16.89 -13.52
CA ILE A 665 22.36 18.02 -13.44
C ILE A 665 23.47 17.84 -14.50
N GLN A 666 24.02 16.64 -14.63
CA GLN A 666 25.06 16.35 -15.63
C GLN A 666 24.53 16.47 -17.07
N ALA A 667 23.35 15.90 -17.36
CA ALA A 667 22.75 15.96 -18.70
C ALA A 667 22.30 17.37 -19.11
N ARG A 668 21.86 18.21 -18.18
CA ARG A 668 21.40 19.58 -18.44
C ARG A 668 22.54 20.57 -18.68
N PHE A 669 23.62 20.46 -17.90
CA PHE A 669 24.67 21.48 -17.84
C PHE A 669 26.02 21.04 -18.45
N GLY A 670 26.25 19.73 -18.63
CA GLY A 670 27.52 19.19 -19.14
C GLY A 670 27.73 19.31 -20.66
N THR A 671 26.67 19.54 -21.44
CA THR A 671 26.72 19.64 -22.91
C THR A 671 27.54 20.84 -23.42
N GLY A 672 27.66 21.90 -22.60
CA GLY A 672 28.40 23.11 -22.98
C GLY A 672 29.93 23.00 -22.89
N GLY A 673 30.49 21.88 -22.42
CA GLY A 673 31.93 21.64 -22.29
C GLY A 673 32.72 22.60 -21.36
N GLN A 674 32.07 23.63 -20.79
CA GLN A 674 32.51 24.23 -19.54
C GLN A 674 32.25 23.25 -18.38
N PRO A 675 33.07 23.28 -17.30
CA PRO A 675 32.78 22.53 -16.08
C PRO A 675 31.38 22.84 -15.54
N VAL A 676 30.64 21.83 -15.10
CA VAL A 676 29.28 22.02 -14.55
C VAL A 676 29.30 22.96 -13.34
N GLU A 677 30.36 22.91 -12.55
CA GLU A 677 30.58 23.70 -11.34
C GLU A 677 30.81 25.21 -11.60
N SER A 678 31.14 25.60 -12.85
CA SER A 678 31.29 27.02 -13.21
C SER A 678 29.96 27.74 -13.36
N GLN A 679 28.87 26.99 -13.63
CA GLN A 679 27.56 27.54 -13.97
C GLN A 679 26.75 27.84 -12.68
N PRO A 680 26.26 29.07 -12.46
CA PRO A 680 25.66 29.45 -11.17
C PRO A 680 24.43 28.65 -10.74
N GLU A 681 23.60 28.21 -11.70
CA GLU A 681 22.41 27.40 -11.41
C GLU A 681 22.80 25.95 -11.08
N ALA A 682 23.66 25.34 -11.88
CA ALA A 682 24.19 24.00 -11.64
C ALA A 682 24.90 23.92 -10.28
N ARG A 683 25.71 24.93 -9.92
CA ARG A 683 26.36 25.02 -8.61
C ARG A 683 25.35 25.08 -7.45
N ARG A 684 24.21 25.75 -7.62
CA ARG A 684 23.11 25.76 -6.63
C ARG A 684 22.49 24.37 -6.47
N GLN A 685 22.16 23.71 -7.58
CA GLN A 685 21.56 22.37 -7.57
C GLN A 685 22.53 21.30 -7.04
N LEU A 686 23.84 21.42 -7.32
CA LEU A 686 24.88 20.58 -6.71
C LEU A 686 24.96 20.78 -5.18
N GLN A 687 24.83 22.01 -4.68
CA GLN A 687 24.79 22.28 -3.23
C GLN A 687 23.52 21.72 -2.56
N GLN A 688 22.37 21.77 -3.23
CA GLN A 688 21.13 21.12 -2.78
C GLN A 688 21.27 19.59 -2.76
N LEU A 689 21.93 19.01 -3.78
CA LEU A 689 22.20 17.57 -3.86
C LEU A 689 23.19 17.10 -2.77
N GLU A 690 24.24 17.88 -2.49
CA GLU A 690 25.19 17.61 -1.40
C GLU A 690 24.52 17.72 -0.02
N LEU A 691 23.58 18.64 0.16
CA LEU A 691 22.74 18.71 1.37
C LEU A 691 21.86 17.46 1.51
N ALA A 692 21.17 17.05 0.45
CA ALA A 692 20.35 15.85 0.43
C ALA A 692 21.17 14.58 0.69
N GLN A 693 22.38 14.46 0.14
CA GLN A 693 23.28 13.34 0.38
C GLN A 693 23.72 13.25 1.85
N ARG A 694 24.02 14.40 2.48
CA ARG A 694 24.34 14.45 3.93
C ARG A 694 23.14 14.07 4.78
N GLN A 695 21.95 14.54 4.43
CA GLN A 695 20.69 14.17 5.10
C GLN A 695 20.40 12.66 4.97
N LEU A 696 20.56 12.06 3.79
CA LEU A 696 20.41 10.61 3.59
C LEU A 696 21.47 9.80 4.36
N THR A 697 22.71 10.29 4.43
CA THR A 697 23.78 9.66 5.23
C THR A 697 23.43 9.66 6.73
N GLN A 698 22.91 10.78 7.24
CA GLN A 698 22.41 10.89 8.61
C GLN A 698 21.13 10.04 8.82
N SER A 699 20.27 9.90 7.80
CA SER A 699 19.08 9.05 7.84
C SER A 699 19.46 7.57 8.00
N ALA A 700 20.46 7.10 7.25
CA ALA A 700 21.01 5.75 7.40
C ALA A 700 21.62 5.53 8.79
N GLN A 701 22.35 6.51 9.33
CA GLN A 701 22.85 6.47 10.70
C GLN A 701 21.72 6.42 11.74
N ALA A 702 20.65 7.17 11.55
CA ALA A 702 19.47 7.14 12.42
C ALA A 702 18.74 5.79 12.38
N LEU A 703 18.67 5.11 11.23
CA LEU A 703 18.15 3.74 11.15
C LEU A 703 19.05 2.73 11.91
N GLN A 704 20.38 2.88 11.82
CA GLN A 704 21.34 2.06 12.56
C GLN A 704 21.24 2.25 14.08
N THR A 705 21.01 3.48 14.56
CA THR A 705 20.77 3.78 15.99
C THR A 705 19.32 3.56 16.43
N ASN A 706 18.48 2.96 15.58
CA ASN A 706 17.07 2.64 15.84
C ASN A 706 16.18 3.87 16.13
N GLN A 707 16.40 4.96 15.40
CA GLN A 707 15.67 6.24 15.47
C GLN A 707 14.87 6.51 14.17
N PRO A 708 13.82 5.73 13.87
CA PRO A 708 13.10 5.80 12.58
C PRO A 708 12.41 7.14 12.32
N ALA A 709 11.96 7.85 13.36
CA ALA A 709 11.40 9.20 13.23
C ALA A 709 12.45 10.20 12.72
N GLY A 710 13.67 10.18 13.29
CA GLY A 710 14.78 11.02 12.84
C GLY A 710 15.21 10.71 11.41
N SER A 711 15.24 9.42 11.04
CA SER A 711 15.43 9.00 9.65
C SER A 711 14.33 9.56 8.72
N THR A 712 13.06 9.49 9.12
CA THR A 712 11.95 10.04 8.33
C THR A 712 12.08 11.54 8.10
N VAL A 713 12.37 12.32 9.14
CA VAL A 713 12.62 13.78 9.03
C VAL A 713 13.71 14.09 8.00
N LEU A 714 14.81 13.36 8.06
CA LEU A 714 15.97 13.56 7.18
C LEU A 714 15.67 13.12 5.74
N SER A 715 14.98 11.99 5.55
CA SER A 715 14.55 11.50 4.24
C SER A 715 13.54 12.45 3.57
N LEU A 716 12.59 13.02 4.33
CA LEU A 716 11.66 14.04 3.81
C LEU A 716 12.38 15.34 3.43
N ALA A 717 13.32 15.81 4.26
CA ALA A 717 14.11 17.01 3.95
C ALA A 717 15.05 16.82 2.75
N ALA A 718 15.61 15.63 2.57
CA ALA A 718 16.34 15.26 1.36
C ALA A 718 15.42 15.21 0.14
N SER A 719 14.21 14.65 0.30
CA SER A 719 13.22 14.56 -0.78
C SER A 719 12.79 15.92 -1.31
N GLU A 720 12.54 16.92 -0.47
CA GLU A 720 12.18 18.28 -0.92
C GLU A 720 13.30 18.93 -1.74
N ASN A 721 14.56 18.82 -1.30
CA ASN A 721 15.72 19.30 -2.06
C ASN A 721 15.85 18.59 -3.43
N ILE A 722 15.61 17.28 -3.48
CA ILE A 722 15.68 16.48 -4.70
C ILE A 722 14.50 16.79 -5.64
N GLN A 723 13.26 16.91 -5.14
CA GLN A 723 12.10 17.25 -5.96
C GLN A 723 12.16 18.67 -6.53
N SER A 724 12.79 19.63 -5.83
CA SER A 724 13.12 20.94 -6.42
C SER A 724 13.95 20.77 -7.70
N ILE A 725 15.03 19.99 -7.65
CA ILE A 725 15.91 19.75 -8.81
C ILE A 725 15.15 19.05 -9.95
N LEU A 726 14.35 18.02 -9.63
CA LEU A 726 13.56 17.30 -10.65
C LEU A 726 12.46 18.18 -11.27
N PHE A 727 11.80 19.03 -10.48
CA PHE A 727 10.73 19.90 -10.95
C PHE A 727 11.27 21.08 -11.76
N ASP A 728 12.38 21.70 -11.33
CA ASP A 728 13.09 22.72 -12.12
C ASP A 728 13.49 22.16 -13.49
N ALA A 729 14.09 20.96 -13.50
CA ALA A 729 14.45 20.22 -14.71
C ALA A 729 13.23 19.96 -15.61
N GLN A 730 12.13 19.48 -15.03
CA GLN A 730 10.88 19.20 -15.74
C GLN A 730 10.28 20.46 -16.37
N GLN A 731 10.24 21.58 -15.64
CA GLN A 731 9.71 22.84 -16.17
C GLN A 731 10.56 23.36 -17.33
N VAL A 732 11.89 23.33 -17.23
CA VAL A 732 12.80 23.79 -18.29
C VAL A 732 12.76 22.89 -19.55
N ALA A 733 12.59 21.58 -19.39
CA ALA A 733 12.37 20.70 -20.54
C ALA A 733 10.98 20.93 -21.19
N THR A 734 9.97 21.22 -20.37
CA THR A 734 8.60 21.47 -20.85
C THR A 734 8.48 22.83 -21.55
N SER A 735 9.20 23.87 -21.10
CA SER A 735 9.17 25.20 -21.73
C SER A 735 9.78 25.26 -23.13
N ASN A 736 10.54 24.24 -23.51
CA ASN A 736 11.19 24.14 -24.83
C ASN A 736 10.32 23.39 -25.86
N LEU A 737 9.08 23.05 -25.51
CA LEU A 737 8.12 22.33 -26.35
C LEU A 737 6.80 23.09 -26.43
N SER A 738 6.07 22.90 -27.53
CA SER A 738 4.71 23.44 -27.66
C SER A 738 3.72 22.83 -26.65
N THR A 739 3.88 21.54 -26.31
CA THR A 739 3.22 20.88 -25.17
C THR A 739 4.12 19.82 -24.52
N PRO A 740 3.91 19.46 -23.24
CA PRO A 740 4.60 18.31 -22.65
C PRO A 740 4.29 16.96 -23.33
N GLN A 741 3.15 16.84 -24.03
CA GLN A 741 2.76 15.61 -24.75
C GLN A 741 3.60 15.38 -26.03
N SER A 742 4.31 16.41 -26.49
CA SER A 742 5.09 16.38 -27.73
C SER A 742 6.30 15.44 -27.66
N SER A 743 6.99 15.36 -26.51
CA SER A 743 8.15 14.47 -26.31
C SER A 743 7.84 13.37 -25.31
N PRO A 744 8.07 12.08 -25.63
CA PRO A 744 7.88 10.98 -24.68
C PRO A 744 8.93 11.01 -23.54
N PHE A 745 9.94 11.87 -23.65
CA PHE A 745 11.05 11.99 -22.71
C PHE A 745 10.86 13.11 -21.68
N VAL A 746 9.72 13.83 -21.70
CA VAL A 746 9.35 14.82 -20.66
C VAL A 746 8.14 14.39 -19.82
N VAL A 747 7.68 13.14 -19.94
CA VAL A 747 6.52 12.62 -19.18
C VAL A 747 6.91 12.02 -17.82
N SER A 748 8.22 11.97 -17.51
CA SER A 748 8.79 11.49 -16.26
C SER A 748 10.19 12.10 -16.04
N PRO A 749 10.56 12.55 -14.82
CA PRO A 749 11.90 13.04 -14.54
C PRO A 749 13.02 12.03 -14.85
N ALA A 750 12.71 10.72 -14.82
CA ALA A 750 13.67 9.68 -15.16
C ALA A 750 14.13 9.72 -16.63
N THR A 751 13.28 10.15 -17.58
CA THR A 751 13.63 10.20 -19.02
C THR A 751 14.26 11.53 -19.48
N LEU A 752 14.24 12.58 -18.64
CA LEU A 752 14.74 13.92 -18.99
C LEU A 752 16.23 13.98 -19.37
N HIS A 753 17.07 13.05 -18.89
CA HIS A 753 18.48 13.01 -19.29
C HIS A 753 18.63 12.69 -20.79
N VAL A 754 17.87 11.71 -21.28
CA VAL A 754 17.81 11.35 -22.71
C VAL A 754 17.16 12.47 -23.53
N HIS A 755 16.18 13.20 -22.98
CA HIS A 755 15.56 14.35 -23.67
C HIS A 755 16.62 15.38 -24.10
N TRP A 756 17.49 15.83 -23.19
CA TRP A 756 18.53 16.82 -23.53
C TRP A 756 19.67 16.25 -24.37
N GLN A 757 20.10 15.01 -24.12
CA GLN A 757 21.09 14.35 -24.96
C GLN A 757 20.60 14.14 -26.41
N LEU A 758 19.31 13.86 -26.58
CA LEU A 758 18.67 13.73 -27.89
C LEU A 758 18.46 15.09 -28.56
N ALA A 759 18.15 16.15 -27.80
CA ALA A 759 18.10 17.52 -28.32
C ALA A 759 19.46 17.95 -28.91
N ASP A 760 20.53 17.69 -28.17
CA ASP A 760 21.92 17.91 -28.57
C ASP A 760 22.33 17.08 -29.81
N ALA A 761 21.97 15.79 -29.85
CA ALA A 761 22.15 14.94 -31.03
C ALA A 761 21.34 15.43 -32.25
N SER A 762 20.13 15.94 -32.03
CA SER A 762 19.25 16.46 -33.08
C SER A 762 19.72 17.80 -33.63
N ALA A 763 20.27 18.69 -32.79
CA ALA A 763 20.87 19.96 -33.21
C ALA A 763 22.11 19.79 -34.09
N ARG A 764 22.80 18.63 -34.00
CA ARG A 764 23.88 18.22 -34.93
C ARG A 764 23.38 17.49 -36.19
N SER A 765 22.07 17.37 -36.40
CA SER A 765 21.46 16.56 -37.45
C SER A 765 20.63 17.42 -38.42
N THR A 766 20.59 17.04 -39.70
CA THR A 766 19.80 17.76 -40.72
C THR A 766 18.43 17.13 -40.86
N TRP A 767 17.37 17.87 -40.52
CA TRP A 767 15.97 17.47 -40.76
C TRP A 767 15.65 17.45 -42.25
N HIS A 768 15.03 16.36 -42.72
CA HIS A 768 14.55 16.22 -44.10
C HIS A 768 13.03 16.02 -44.08
N ALA A 769 12.32 16.67 -45.00
CA ALA A 769 10.88 16.50 -45.14
C ALA A 769 10.53 15.10 -45.67
N VAL A 770 9.56 14.44 -45.04
CA VAL A 770 9.04 13.13 -45.45
C VAL A 770 7.69 13.36 -46.15
N PRO A 771 7.52 12.98 -47.43
CA PRO A 771 6.24 13.14 -48.11
C PRO A 771 5.11 12.34 -47.44
N LEU A 772 4.03 13.04 -47.09
CA LEU A 772 2.76 12.44 -46.67
C LEU A 772 1.77 12.48 -47.85
N PRO A 773 1.47 11.34 -48.51
CA PRO A 773 0.49 11.29 -49.59
C PRO A 773 -0.87 11.81 -49.11
N GLY A 774 -1.48 12.75 -49.85
CA GLY A 774 -2.75 13.38 -49.47
C GLY A 774 -2.70 14.38 -48.31
N GLY A 775 -1.52 14.67 -47.73
CA GLY A 775 -1.36 15.61 -46.60
C GLY A 775 -1.67 17.08 -46.91
N SER A 776 -1.82 17.44 -48.20
CA SER A 776 -2.26 18.75 -48.69
C SER A 776 -3.77 18.98 -48.57
N PHE A 777 -4.55 17.94 -48.23
CA PHE A 777 -6.01 17.98 -48.12
C PHE A 777 -6.76 18.47 -49.37
N SER A 778 -6.11 18.45 -50.54
CA SER A 778 -6.59 19.06 -51.79
C SER A 778 -7.69 18.27 -52.51
N ASN A 779 -7.73 16.93 -52.36
CA ASN A 779 -8.72 16.09 -53.03
C ASN A 779 -9.04 14.83 -52.19
N LEU A 780 -10.32 14.63 -51.87
CA LEU A 780 -10.78 13.49 -51.06
C LEU A 780 -10.58 12.15 -51.76
N SER A 781 -10.77 12.07 -53.08
CA SER A 781 -10.61 10.80 -53.81
C SER A 781 -9.15 10.35 -53.78
N GLU A 782 -8.22 11.26 -54.10
CA GLU A 782 -6.77 10.99 -54.02
C GLU A 782 -6.36 10.55 -52.61
N MET A 783 -6.86 11.20 -51.55
CA MET A 783 -6.59 10.79 -50.17
C MET A 783 -7.03 9.35 -49.89
N LEU A 784 -8.23 8.96 -50.32
CA LEU A 784 -8.75 7.60 -50.13
C LEU A 784 -7.93 6.57 -50.93
N ASP A 785 -7.58 6.89 -52.18
CA ASP A 785 -6.79 6.03 -53.06
C ASP A 785 -5.37 5.79 -52.53
N VAL A 786 -4.74 6.80 -51.90
CA VAL A 786 -3.43 6.65 -51.21
C VAL A 786 -3.55 6.10 -49.77
N GLY A 787 -4.74 5.67 -49.35
CA GLY A 787 -4.95 4.88 -48.13
C GLY A 787 -5.24 5.66 -46.85
N TRP A 788 -5.72 6.91 -46.95
CA TRP A 788 -6.41 7.56 -45.82
C TRP A 788 -7.70 6.80 -45.50
N THR A 789 -8.02 6.69 -44.21
CA THR A 789 -9.17 5.89 -43.74
C THR A 789 -9.84 6.56 -42.54
N GLN A 790 -11.18 6.44 -42.45
CA GLN A 790 -11.95 6.83 -41.27
C GLN A 790 -12.58 5.59 -40.61
N GLN A 791 -12.70 5.63 -39.29
CA GLN A 791 -13.43 4.68 -38.46
C GLN A 791 -14.43 5.46 -37.61
N ARG A 792 -15.63 4.92 -37.43
CA ARG A 792 -16.73 5.57 -36.72
C ARG A 792 -17.30 4.65 -35.65
N ARG A 793 -17.80 5.26 -34.58
CA ARG A 793 -18.44 4.64 -33.40
C ARG A 793 -19.51 5.61 -32.89
N LEU A 794 -20.45 5.10 -32.10
CA LEU A 794 -21.51 5.91 -31.48
C LEU A 794 -22.40 6.69 -32.48
N GLU A 795 -22.50 6.26 -33.74
CA GLU A 795 -23.27 6.96 -34.79
C GLU A 795 -24.79 7.05 -34.49
N GLU A 796 -25.31 6.30 -33.52
CA GLU A 796 -26.66 6.44 -32.98
C GLU A 796 -26.80 7.68 -32.05
N GLN A 797 -25.73 8.04 -31.35
CA GLN A 797 -25.68 9.09 -30.32
C GLN A 797 -25.03 10.39 -30.82
N VAL A 798 -24.23 10.32 -31.90
CA VAL A 798 -23.36 11.41 -32.36
C VAL A 798 -23.54 11.67 -33.86
N ASP A 799 -23.61 12.93 -34.25
CA ASP A 799 -23.47 13.38 -35.64
C ASP A 799 -21.99 13.65 -35.95
N LEU A 800 -21.41 12.84 -36.85
CA LEU A 800 -19.98 12.87 -37.20
C LEU A 800 -19.74 13.56 -38.54
N ARG A 801 -18.76 14.48 -38.58
CA ARG A 801 -18.27 15.13 -39.80
C ARG A 801 -16.79 14.87 -40.02
N VAL A 802 -16.46 14.52 -41.26
CA VAL A 802 -15.10 14.56 -41.82
C VAL A 802 -15.23 15.34 -43.12
N GLU A 803 -14.71 16.56 -43.15
CA GLU A 803 -14.94 17.52 -44.24
C GLU A 803 -13.60 18.17 -44.62
N LEU A 804 -13.36 18.35 -45.93
CA LEU A 804 -12.28 19.20 -46.41
C LEU A 804 -12.81 20.63 -46.45
N VAL A 805 -12.14 21.54 -45.75
CA VAL A 805 -12.53 22.96 -45.64
C VAL A 805 -11.37 23.85 -46.11
N PRO A 806 -11.62 25.10 -46.53
CA PRO A 806 -10.54 26.07 -46.72
C PRO A 806 -9.74 26.22 -45.41
N ALA A 807 -8.41 26.23 -45.53
CA ALA A 807 -7.53 26.57 -44.41
C ALA A 807 -7.64 28.06 -44.07
N ARG A 808 -7.01 28.52 -42.99
CA ARG A 808 -7.13 29.91 -42.53
C ARG A 808 -6.33 30.93 -43.37
N ASP A 809 -5.35 30.47 -44.14
CA ASP A 809 -4.41 31.30 -44.92
C ASP A 809 -4.31 30.73 -46.35
N ASP A 810 -4.31 31.58 -47.38
CA ASP A 810 -4.25 31.15 -48.79
C ASP A 810 -2.95 30.36 -49.11
N ARG A 811 -1.94 30.49 -48.25
CA ARG A 811 -0.66 29.75 -48.33
C ARG A 811 -0.74 28.29 -47.86
N THR A 812 -1.77 27.90 -47.12
CA THR A 812 -1.83 26.61 -46.41
C THR A 812 -2.80 25.60 -47.04
N GLY A 813 -3.52 26.00 -48.09
CA GLY A 813 -4.36 25.11 -48.90
C GLY A 813 -5.69 24.78 -48.24
N ALA A 814 -5.97 23.49 -48.05
CA ALA A 814 -7.16 23.01 -47.37
C ALA A 814 -6.81 22.48 -45.97
N GLY A 815 -7.81 22.43 -45.08
CA GLY A 815 -7.74 21.80 -43.77
C GLY A 815 -8.70 20.62 -43.66
N LEU A 816 -8.32 19.61 -42.88
CA LEU A 816 -9.18 18.47 -42.55
C LEU A 816 -9.97 18.79 -41.28
N ARG A 817 -11.28 19.02 -41.43
CA ARG A 817 -12.20 19.18 -40.30
C ARG A 817 -12.64 17.84 -39.76
N LEU A 818 -12.53 17.65 -38.45
CA LEU A 818 -13.12 16.55 -37.69
C LEU A 818 -14.11 17.14 -36.68
N ALA A 819 -15.38 16.72 -36.74
CA ALA A 819 -16.38 17.13 -35.77
C ALA A 819 -17.24 15.95 -35.30
N ALA A 820 -17.67 16.04 -34.04
CA ALA A 820 -18.51 15.09 -33.34
C ALA A 820 -19.46 15.89 -32.44
N TYR A 821 -20.74 15.92 -32.79
CA TYR A 821 -21.77 16.63 -32.02
C TYR A 821 -22.74 15.64 -31.40
N GLN A 822 -23.14 15.87 -30.15
CA GLN A 822 -24.15 15.04 -29.52
C GLN A 822 -25.53 15.25 -30.17
N LYS A 823 -26.22 14.15 -30.51
CA LYS A 823 -27.57 14.18 -31.05
C LYS A 823 -28.58 14.58 -29.97
N SER A 824 -29.51 15.47 -30.32
CA SER A 824 -30.60 15.86 -29.43
C SER A 824 -31.75 14.84 -29.49
N THR A 825 -31.86 13.99 -28.48
CA THR A 825 -33.04 13.13 -28.28
C THR A 825 -34.26 13.99 -27.96
N ARG A 826 -35.29 13.93 -28.80
CA ARG A 826 -36.48 14.81 -28.70
C ARG A 826 -37.51 14.40 -27.64
N GLU A 827 -37.26 13.33 -26.88
CA GLU A 827 -38.26 12.77 -25.96
C GLU A 827 -37.73 12.64 -24.52
N HIS A 828 -38.20 13.55 -23.66
CA HIS A 828 -38.41 13.40 -22.21
C HIS A 828 -37.26 12.94 -21.28
N SER A 829 -36.03 12.82 -21.77
CA SER A 829 -34.83 12.70 -20.93
C SER A 829 -33.74 13.67 -21.41
N PRO A 830 -32.94 14.26 -20.50
CA PRO A 830 -31.69 14.90 -20.91
C PRO A 830 -30.80 13.82 -21.52
N ALA A 831 -30.32 14.06 -22.74
CA ALA A 831 -29.37 13.15 -23.39
C ALA A 831 -28.09 13.08 -22.52
N GLU A 832 -27.66 11.87 -22.15
CA GLU A 832 -26.43 11.68 -21.34
C GLU A 832 -25.25 12.33 -22.07
N GLU A 833 -24.58 13.28 -21.43
CA GLU A 833 -23.53 14.11 -22.06
C GLU A 833 -22.45 13.21 -22.66
N LEU A 834 -22.06 13.47 -23.92
CA LEU A 834 -21.10 12.64 -24.63
C LEU A 834 -19.73 12.70 -23.92
N GLU A 835 -19.43 11.63 -23.20
CA GLU A 835 -18.23 11.48 -22.36
C GLU A 835 -16.93 11.69 -23.12
N GLY A 836 -15.87 12.06 -22.41
CA GLY A 836 -14.52 12.18 -22.97
C GLY A 836 -13.74 10.87 -22.98
N GLY A 837 -12.42 10.96 -23.13
CA GLY A 837 -11.52 9.81 -23.06
C GLY A 837 -11.79 8.72 -24.10
N TYR A 838 -11.56 7.46 -23.73
CA TYR A 838 -11.75 6.31 -24.64
C TYR A 838 -13.23 5.98 -24.89
N GLU A 839 -14.07 6.13 -23.86
CA GLU A 839 -15.52 5.94 -23.92
C GLU A 839 -16.18 6.90 -24.92
N GLY A 840 -15.67 8.14 -24.97
CA GLY A 840 -16.05 9.16 -25.94
C GLY A 840 -15.51 9.00 -27.36
N ALA A 841 -14.64 8.02 -27.63
CA ALA A 841 -13.93 7.92 -28.90
C ALA A 841 -14.88 7.52 -30.04
N SER A 842 -15.40 8.52 -30.76
CA SER A 842 -16.53 8.41 -31.70
C SER A 842 -16.10 8.45 -33.18
N LEU A 843 -15.06 9.20 -33.51
CA LEU A 843 -14.51 9.33 -34.86
C LEU A 843 -12.99 9.22 -34.80
N ARG A 844 -12.41 8.40 -35.67
CA ARG A 844 -10.96 8.30 -35.85
C ARG A 844 -10.60 8.37 -37.33
N VAL A 845 -9.78 9.33 -37.72
CA VAL A 845 -9.11 9.35 -39.05
C VAL A 845 -7.69 8.81 -38.89
N ARG A 846 -7.20 8.09 -39.90
CA ARG A 846 -5.83 7.57 -40.01
C ARG A 846 -5.27 7.96 -41.38
N SER A 847 -4.04 8.48 -41.39
CA SER A 847 -3.36 8.94 -42.60
C SER A 847 -2.95 7.80 -43.54
N ALA A 848 -2.60 8.18 -44.77
CA ALA A 848 -1.71 7.39 -45.62
C ALA A 848 -0.41 7.05 -44.89
N GLY A 849 0.29 6.01 -45.37
CA GLY A 849 1.59 5.61 -44.85
C GLY A 849 2.71 6.48 -45.40
N ALA A 850 3.59 6.96 -44.51
CA ALA A 850 4.86 7.57 -44.86
C ALA A 850 6.00 6.57 -44.64
N LYS A 851 6.95 6.50 -45.57
CA LYS A 851 8.11 5.60 -45.46
C LYS A 851 9.23 6.31 -44.72
N ILE A 852 9.63 5.73 -43.59
CA ILE A 852 10.65 6.25 -42.67
C ILE A 852 11.42 5.03 -42.14
N ASP A 853 12.75 5.12 -42.05
CA ASP A 853 13.57 3.96 -41.65
C ASP A 853 13.56 3.75 -40.12
N ARG A 854 13.66 2.48 -39.71
CA ARG A 854 13.75 2.09 -38.30
C ARG A 854 14.95 2.77 -37.62
N GLY A 855 14.72 3.35 -36.45
CA GLY A 855 15.73 4.11 -35.69
C GLY A 855 15.85 5.60 -36.08
N GLN A 856 15.14 6.07 -37.11
CA GLN A 856 14.98 7.52 -37.35
C GLN A 856 14.03 8.13 -36.31
N LEU A 857 14.30 9.39 -35.94
CA LEU A 857 13.41 10.24 -35.15
C LEU A 857 12.54 11.07 -36.11
N VAL A 858 11.23 10.98 -35.93
CA VAL A 858 10.21 11.71 -36.68
C VAL A 858 9.73 12.90 -35.86
N ARG A 859 9.65 14.08 -36.49
CA ARG A 859 8.86 15.23 -36.05
C ARG A 859 7.58 15.26 -36.89
N VAL A 860 6.43 15.18 -36.23
CA VAL A 860 5.17 15.63 -36.79
C VAL A 860 4.97 17.08 -36.36
N SER A 861 4.58 17.96 -37.28
CA SER A 861 4.04 19.28 -36.96
C SER A 861 2.75 19.54 -37.73
N ALA A 862 1.77 20.17 -37.07
CA ALA A 862 0.52 20.65 -37.68
C ALA A 862 -0.06 21.81 -36.86
N GLN A 863 -1.10 22.46 -37.38
CA GLN A 863 -1.90 23.45 -36.65
C GLN A 863 -3.33 22.95 -36.46
N ALA A 864 -3.88 23.08 -35.27
CA ALA A 864 -5.23 22.65 -34.94
C ALA A 864 -6.11 23.84 -34.53
N ARG A 865 -7.11 24.17 -35.35
CA ARG A 865 -8.00 25.31 -35.16
C ARG A 865 -9.33 24.87 -34.56
N VAL A 866 -9.66 25.37 -33.37
CA VAL A 866 -10.86 25.01 -32.62
C VAL A 866 -12.07 25.80 -33.14
N LEU A 867 -13.07 25.12 -33.69
CA LEU A 867 -14.32 25.70 -34.17
C LEU A 867 -15.43 25.69 -33.11
N ARG A 868 -15.41 24.73 -32.18
CA ARG A 868 -16.31 24.63 -31.03
C ARG A 868 -15.51 24.26 -29.79
N ALA A 869 -15.72 25.01 -28.70
CA ALA A 869 -15.11 24.68 -27.41
C ALA A 869 -15.59 23.30 -26.93
N THR A 870 -14.65 22.49 -26.47
CA THR A 870 -14.86 21.11 -26.01
C THR A 870 -15.64 21.07 -24.70
N ARG A 871 -16.67 20.21 -24.60
CA ARG A 871 -17.40 19.96 -23.34
C ARG A 871 -16.84 18.76 -22.62
N GLY A 872 -16.59 18.89 -21.32
CA GLY A 872 -15.86 17.91 -20.53
C GLY A 872 -14.35 18.16 -20.57
N LEU A 873 -13.67 17.84 -19.46
CA LEU A 873 -12.24 18.15 -19.27
C LEU A 873 -11.30 17.14 -19.94
N ASP A 874 -11.84 16.01 -20.40
CA ASP A 874 -11.18 14.88 -21.07
C ASP A 874 -11.66 14.69 -22.53
N SER A 875 -12.40 15.65 -23.06
CA SER A 875 -12.92 15.69 -24.43
C SER A 875 -12.07 16.58 -25.34
N GLY A 876 -11.98 16.25 -26.64
CA GLY A 876 -11.22 17.00 -27.63
C GLY A 876 -10.80 16.13 -28.81
N LEU A 877 -9.80 16.60 -29.57
CA LEU A 877 -9.17 15.81 -30.64
C LEU A 877 -7.82 15.29 -30.14
N LEU A 878 -7.71 13.98 -29.91
CA LEU A 878 -6.42 13.34 -29.63
C LEU A 878 -5.69 13.07 -30.94
N VAL A 879 -4.50 13.65 -31.13
CA VAL A 879 -3.61 13.34 -32.25
C VAL A 879 -2.44 12.49 -31.76
N TYR A 880 -2.23 11.35 -32.40
CA TYR A 880 -1.22 10.36 -32.01
C TYR A 880 -0.75 9.55 -33.21
N ASP A 881 0.29 8.75 -33.02
CA ASP A 881 0.96 7.99 -34.09
C ASP A 881 0.85 6.46 -33.90
N ASN A 882 1.23 5.70 -34.93
CA ASN A 882 1.20 4.23 -34.90
C ASN A 882 2.42 3.55 -34.24
N GLN A 883 3.44 4.30 -33.79
CA GLN A 883 4.60 3.75 -33.08
C GLN A 883 4.41 3.80 -31.55
N ALA A 884 3.77 4.85 -31.04
CA ALA A 884 3.60 5.10 -29.60
C ALA A 884 2.13 5.07 -29.11
N GLY A 885 1.16 5.15 -30.03
CA GLY A 885 -0.27 4.98 -29.71
C GLY A 885 -0.88 6.12 -28.87
N PRO A 886 -2.14 5.96 -28.43
CA PRO A 886 -2.88 7.04 -27.76
C PRO A 886 -2.35 7.36 -26.35
N SER A 887 -1.57 6.47 -25.73
CA SER A 887 -0.82 6.71 -24.47
C SER A 887 0.28 7.78 -24.60
N LEU A 888 0.64 8.16 -25.83
CA LEU A 888 1.54 9.27 -26.15
C LEU A 888 0.89 10.17 -27.21
N GLY A 889 -0.43 10.34 -27.17
CA GLY A 889 -1.12 11.36 -27.97
C GLY A 889 -1.07 12.75 -27.34
N GLN A 890 -1.20 13.78 -28.17
CA GLN A 890 -1.47 15.15 -27.74
C GLN A 890 -2.99 15.39 -27.77
N LEU A 891 -3.59 15.82 -26.65
CA LEU A 891 -5.03 16.09 -26.56
C LEU A 891 -5.29 17.58 -26.83
N ILE A 892 -5.94 17.87 -27.96
CA ILE A 892 -6.21 19.23 -28.41
C ILE A 892 -7.54 19.71 -27.82
N GLN A 893 -7.46 20.79 -27.04
CA GLN A 893 -8.57 21.47 -26.36
C GLN A 893 -8.37 22.99 -26.48
N GLY A 894 -9.46 23.76 -26.40
CA GLY A 894 -9.38 25.22 -26.45
C GLY A 894 -10.75 25.91 -26.54
N ASN A 895 -10.72 27.23 -26.61
CA ASN A 895 -11.85 28.10 -26.88
C ASN A 895 -12.11 28.21 -28.39
N VAL A 896 -13.28 28.72 -28.77
CA VAL A 896 -13.61 28.97 -30.18
C VAL A 896 -12.65 30.01 -30.77
N GLY A 897 -11.94 29.62 -31.83
CA GLY A 897 -10.95 30.46 -32.51
C GLY A 897 -9.49 30.22 -32.09
N ASP A 898 -9.25 29.45 -31.03
CA ASP A 898 -7.89 29.07 -30.61
C ASP A 898 -7.20 28.25 -31.70
N VAL A 899 -5.92 28.53 -31.93
CA VAL A 899 -5.04 27.76 -32.82
C VAL A 899 -3.98 27.11 -31.96
N VAL A 900 -4.07 25.79 -31.83
CA VAL A 900 -3.19 24.97 -30.99
C VAL A 900 -2.14 24.31 -31.88
N PRO A 901 -0.83 24.54 -31.66
CA PRO A 901 0.21 23.81 -32.37
C PRO A 901 0.17 22.33 -31.99
N VAL A 902 0.23 21.46 -32.99
CA VAL A 902 0.33 20.01 -32.81
C VAL A 902 1.75 19.59 -33.16
N GLU A 903 2.41 18.86 -32.25
CA GLU A 903 3.81 18.51 -32.40
C GLU A 903 4.11 17.19 -31.69
N LEU A 904 4.74 16.22 -32.38
CA LEU A 904 5.07 14.91 -31.82
C LEU A 904 6.48 14.46 -32.26
N TYR A 905 7.31 14.01 -31.31
CA TYR A 905 8.66 13.46 -31.53
C TYR A 905 8.69 11.94 -31.28
N ARG A 906 8.86 11.13 -32.32
CA ARG A 906 8.68 9.67 -32.25
C ARG A 906 9.78 8.91 -32.98
N PHE A 907 10.41 7.96 -32.32
CA PHE A 907 11.30 7.00 -32.98
C PHE A 907 10.50 5.94 -33.74
N MET A 908 11.00 5.57 -34.92
CA MET A 908 10.55 4.37 -35.63
C MET A 908 11.08 3.12 -34.93
N VAL A 909 10.23 2.48 -34.11
CA VAL A 909 10.54 1.24 -33.38
C VAL A 909 10.32 0.02 -34.26
N SER A 910 9.28 0.03 -35.10
CA SER A 910 9.00 -0.99 -36.12
C SER A 910 9.58 -0.60 -37.49
N GLY A 911 9.56 -1.55 -38.43
CA GLY A 911 10.00 -1.35 -39.81
C GLY A 911 8.85 -1.03 -40.79
N ASP A 912 7.72 -0.55 -40.26
CA ASP A 912 6.49 -0.29 -41.02
C ASP A 912 6.37 1.18 -41.42
N GLU A 913 5.32 1.50 -42.20
CA GLU A 913 4.98 2.89 -42.53
C GLU A 913 4.59 3.68 -41.27
N PHE A 914 5.12 4.89 -41.13
CA PHE A 914 4.65 5.85 -40.13
C PHE A 914 3.27 6.40 -40.53
N ARG A 915 2.34 6.47 -39.58
CA ARG A 915 0.96 6.93 -39.79
C ARG A 915 0.49 7.77 -38.61
N LEU A 916 -0.11 8.91 -38.92
CA LEU A 916 -0.79 9.75 -37.94
C LEU A 916 -2.25 9.32 -37.82
N LEU A 917 -2.79 9.43 -36.60
CA LEU A 917 -4.17 9.18 -36.24
C LEU A 917 -4.73 10.40 -35.52
N SER A 918 -6.02 10.67 -35.71
CA SER A 918 -6.72 11.81 -35.12
C SER A 918 -8.10 11.34 -34.67
N GLU A 919 -8.33 11.36 -33.37
CA GLU A 919 -9.46 10.72 -32.69
C GLU A 919 -10.26 11.74 -31.87
N CYS A 920 -11.53 11.96 -32.24
CA CYS A 920 -12.45 12.79 -31.46
C CYS A 920 -13.01 12.01 -30.28
N ARG A 921 -12.90 12.63 -29.10
CA ARG A 921 -13.34 12.15 -27.80
C ARG A 921 -14.31 13.17 -27.22
N GLY A 922 -15.51 12.77 -26.84
CA GLY A 922 -16.56 13.72 -26.45
C GLY A 922 -16.99 14.63 -27.60
N GLU A 923 -17.58 15.79 -27.29
CA GLU A 923 -17.87 16.80 -28.31
C GLU A 923 -16.59 17.45 -28.85
N CYS A 924 -16.40 17.40 -30.18
CA CYS A 924 -15.28 18.03 -30.89
C CYS A 924 -15.77 18.82 -32.12
N ASP A 925 -15.04 19.87 -32.50
CA ASP A 925 -15.10 20.48 -33.85
C ASP A 925 -13.78 21.22 -34.09
N ILE A 926 -12.83 20.55 -34.74
CA ILE A 926 -11.44 21.01 -34.89
C ILE A 926 -10.99 20.77 -36.33
N VAL A 927 -10.29 21.75 -36.92
CA VAL A 927 -9.63 21.63 -38.23
C VAL A 927 -8.14 21.40 -38.04
N LEU A 928 -7.59 20.35 -38.66
CA LEU A 928 -6.15 20.15 -38.80
C LEU A 928 -5.66 20.75 -40.12
N GLU A 929 -4.63 21.59 -40.05
CA GLU A 929 -4.00 22.30 -41.17
C GLU A 929 -2.48 22.05 -41.15
N ASN A 930 -1.83 22.06 -42.32
CA ASN A 930 -0.38 21.90 -42.48
C ASN A 930 0.24 20.65 -41.81
N ILE A 931 -0.26 19.44 -42.06
CA ILE A 931 0.39 18.22 -41.52
C ILE A 931 1.70 17.96 -42.27
N ILE A 932 2.82 18.23 -41.61
CA ILE A 932 4.18 18.03 -42.09
C ILE A 932 4.84 16.92 -41.27
N PHE A 933 5.47 15.97 -41.96
CA PHE A 933 6.39 15.01 -41.35
C PHE A 933 7.83 15.39 -41.75
N SER A 934 8.74 15.37 -40.80
CA SER A 934 10.19 15.50 -41.03
C SER A 934 10.92 14.42 -40.24
N ALA A 935 12.05 13.92 -40.76
CA ALA A 935 12.83 12.87 -40.10
C ALA A 935 14.33 13.21 -40.04
N ILE A 936 15.00 12.63 -39.04
CA ILE A 936 16.46 12.56 -38.90
C ILE A 936 16.91 11.16 -38.49
N THR A 937 18.14 10.81 -38.85
CA THR A 937 18.94 9.85 -38.08
C THR A 937 19.79 10.66 -37.09
N PRO A 938 19.51 10.67 -35.77
CA PRO A 938 20.22 11.56 -34.86
C PRO A 938 21.71 11.20 -34.73
N ALA A 939 22.56 12.23 -34.68
CA ALA A 939 24.01 12.09 -34.60
C ALA A 939 24.45 11.36 -33.32
N HIS A 940 24.94 10.12 -33.46
CA HIS A 940 25.41 9.30 -32.35
C HIS A 940 26.49 10.01 -31.53
N ASN A 941 26.40 9.93 -30.20
CA ASN A 941 27.24 10.70 -29.29
C ASN A 941 28.66 10.11 -29.11
N ARG A 942 29.47 10.18 -30.18
CA ARG A 942 30.92 9.95 -30.08
C ARG A 942 31.53 11.18 -29.39
N ARG A 943 32.08 10.95 -28.19
CA ARG A 943 32.38 11.96 -27.16
C ARG A 943 33.04 13.26 -27.65
N SER A 944 32.73 14.32 -26.89
CA SER A 944 33.43 15.61 -26.75
C SER A 944 33.47 16.57 -27.95
N PHE A 945 32.48 17.48 -28.01
CA PHE A 945 32.64 18.86 -28.48
C PHE A 945 31.79 19.81 -27.62
N VAL A 946 32.10 21.11 -27.67
CA VAL A 946 31.42 22.21 -26.94
C VAL A 946 30.21 22.70 -27.75
N THR A 947 29.05 22.90 -27.10
CA THR A 947 27.90 23.59 -27.71
C THR A 947 27.43 24.81 -26.90
N SER A 948 26.95 25.84 -27.60
CA SER A 948 26.28 27.02 -27.03
C SER A 948 24.85 26.68 -26.52
N PRO A 949 24.11 27.61 -25.89
CA PRO A 949 22.78 27.30 -25.32
C PRO A 949 21.82 26.63 -26.31
N LEU A 950 21.33 25.46 -25.94
CA LEU A 950 20.58 24.57 -26.83
C LEU A 950 19.10 24.97 -26.93
N SER A 951 18.74 25.65 -28.01
CA SER A 951 17.43 25.41 -28.63
C SER A 951 17.43 24.03 -29.27
N MET A 952 16.32 23.29 -29.18
CA MET A 952 16.16 22.02 -29.90
C MET A 952 15.93 22.25 -31.42
N PHE A 953 15.57 23.49 -31.80
CA PHE A 953 15.14 23.83 -33.16
C PHE A 953 15.86 25.08 -33.68
N PRO A 954 16.33 25.10 -34.93
CA PRO A 954 16.56 26.35 -35.63
C PRO A 954 15.22 27.04 -35.91
N ASP A 955 15.24 28.38 -35.99
CA ASP A 955 14.12 29.15 -36.55
C ASP A 955 13.85 28.75 -38.01
N GLU A 956 12.62 29.01 -38.45
CA GLU A 956 11.97 28.67 -39.73
C GLU A 956 12.85 28.08 -40.86
N ILE A 957 12.42 26.92 -41.39
CA ILE A 957 12.89 26.43 -42.70
C ILE A 957 12.32 27.36 -43.78
N VAL A 958 13.04 28.45 -44.05
CA VAL A 958 12.74 29.35 -45.16
C VAL A 958 12.88 28.57 -46.47
N PRO A 959 11.85 28.52 -47.34
CA PRO A 959 11.95 27.85 -48.63
C PRO A 959 13.01 28.56 -49.49
N ALA A 960 13.90 27.78 -50.11
CA ALA A 960 15.08 28.29 -50.80
C ALA A 960 14.75 28.86 -52.19
N ASP A 961 14.04 30.00 -52.24
CA ASP A 961 13.80 30.73 -53.48
C ASP A 961 13.69 32.26 -53.26
N ALA A 962 14.85 32.90 -53.13
CA ALA A 962 15.02 34.35 -53.20
C ALA A 962 16.42 34.70 -53.70
N SER A 963 16.54 35.01 -55.00
CA SER A 963 17.83 35.43 -55.59
C SER A 963 18.18 36.86 -55.15
N PRO A 964 19.42 37.13 -54.66
CA PRO A 964 19.82 38.50 -54.33
C PRO A 964 20.06 39.32 -55.60
N GLN A 965 19.47 40.50 -55.65
CA GLN A 965 19.83 41.60 -56.56
C GLN A 965 19.99 42.90 -55.71
N PRO A 966 20.80 43.86 -56.19
CA PRO A 966 21.99 44.31 -55.47
C PRO A 966 21.77 45.40 -54.42
#